data_AF-A0A251RYH1-F1
#
_entry.id   AF-A0A251RYH1-F1
#
_cell.length_a   1.000
_cell.length_b   1.000
_cell.length_c   1.000
_cell.angle_alpha   90.00
_cell.angle_beta   90.00
_cell.angle_gamma   90.00
#
_symmetry.space_group_name_H-M   'P 1'
#
loop_
_entity.id
_entity.type
_entity.pdbx_description
1 polymer ?
#
loop_
_entity_poly.entity_id
_entity_poly.type
_entity_poly.pdbx_seq_one_letter_code
_entity_poly.pdbx_strand_id
1 'polypeptide(L)'
;MITSQGVNIIYYVSHQVTRIFVLESYKRQSRSGFQFFTYSIIKFGAFKSIVTIVDGCGLNFFFFFLLLCPLSLSSEKHNIIQKPSQSHNPQLSVTSPATLRLFSGDSRHRVIFLSESSNFKVKKMVEALDLFLKIGLDKRTAENTIANNKVTTNLVAVINEANVTDGCERSTGNLLYTVATKFPTNALVHRPKLLEYVVSSKIKTPAQLEAAFAFLTVTGSDDLDVGKFEEACGVGVEVSSEEIEHTVDEMFEEKKSAILEQRYRTNVGDLFAHVRKKQPWADPKIVKQLIDTKLFELLGEKTAADNEKPVKKKKEKVVKVEEDKTKTTVEEEINPYLIFPAPEENYKVHTEVFFSDRPVLRACNSKEILEKHLKKTGGKVLTRFPPEPNGYLHIGHAKAMFVDFGLAKERGGGCYLRYDDTNPEAEKKEYIDHIEEIVSWMGWKPFKITYTSDYFQQLYDLAVELIRRGHAYVDHQTGDEIKEYREKKMNSPWRDRPISESLKLFNDMKNGLIEEGKATLRMKQDMQSDNFNMYDLIAYRIKFTPHPHAGDKWCIYPSYDYAHCIVDSLEDITHSLCTLEFETRRASYYWLLDALSLYQPYVWEYSRLNITNTVMSKRKLNRLVTENYVDGWDDPRLMTLAGLRRRGVTSTAINAFVRGIGITRSDGSMIRLERLEYHVREELNKTASRTMVVLQPLKVVITNLEPNSVIDLDAKKWPDAPNDDASSYYKVPFSNVVYIEQTDFRMKDSKDYYGLAPGKTVLLRYAFPIKCTEVVLSDDKKTVVEIHAEYDPFKKTKPKGVLHWVAEPSPGVDPLKVEVRLFDKLFLSENPGELDNWLDDLNPESKVIIPCAYAVPALKFAEVDDKFQFERLGYFVADKDSTPEKLIFNRTVTLRDNYGKATK
;
A
#
# COMPACT_ATOMS: atom_id res chain seq x y z
N MET A 1 -67.36 -21.23 35.43
CA MET A 1 -68.36 -22.21 34.94
C MET A 1 -68.08 -22.50 33.48
N ILE A 2 -68.59 -23.63 32.98
CA ILE A 2 -68.38 -24.14 31.62
C ILE A 2 -69.09 -23.25 30.59
N THR A 3 -68.42 -22.94 29.48
CA THR A 3 -69.05 -22.80 28.15
C THR A 3 -68.08 -23.22 27.05
N SER A 4 -68.45 -24.26 26.32
CA SER A 4 -68.04 -24.50 24.93
C SER A 4 -68.67 -23.42 24.02
N GLN A 5 -68.32 -23.22 22.74
CA GLN A 5 -67.68 -24.08 21.74
C GLN A 5 -67.23 -23.17 20.57
N GLY A 6 -66.17 -23.48 19.81
CA GLY A 6 -65.88 -22.71 18.58
C GLY A 6 -64.47 -22.74 18.00
N VAL A 7 -64.12 -23.84 17.31
CA VAL A 7 -63.37 -23.89 16.03
C VAL A 7 -61.96 -23.25 15.89
N ASN A 8 -61.09 -24.01 15.22
CA ASN A 8 -59.79 -23.66 14.60
C ASN A 8 -58.51 -23.56 15.46
N ILE A 9 -57.84 -24.71 15.50
CA ILE A 9 -56.42 -24.91 15.10
C ILE A 9 -55.40 -23.98 15.78
N ILE A 10 -54.89 -24.46 16.91
CA ILE A 10 -53.52 -24.25 17.37
C ILE A 10 -52.92 -25.65 17.55
N TYR A 11 -51.68 -25.88 17.10
CA TYR A 11 -50.74 -26.68 17.89
C TYR A 11 -49.30 -26.21 17.67
N TYR A 12 -48.53 -26.36 18.74
CA TYR A 12 -47.25 -25.72 19.03
C TYR A 12 -46.41 -26.77 19.79
N VAL A 13 -45.09 -26.60 19.84
CA VAL A 13 -44.15 -27.23 20.81
C VAL A 13 -43.63 -28.66 20.50
N SER A 14 -42.34 -28.71 20.16
CA SER A 14 -41.28 -29.63 20.64
C SER A 14 -41.62 -31.04 21.17
N HIS A 15 -40.95 -32.07 20.63
CA HIS A 15 -39.86 -32.76 21.36
C HIS A 15 -39.05 -33.81 20.56
N GLN A 16 -37.79 -33.96 20.97
CA GLN A 16 -36.95 -35.17 21.06
C GLN A 16 -36.58 -36.08 19.85
N VAL A 17 -35.25 -36.27 19.73
CA VAL A 17 -34.50 -37.55 19.60
C VAL A 17 -34.82 -38.52 18.43
N THR A 18 -33.96 -38.46 17.42
CA THR A 18 -33.21 -39.57 16.78
C THR A 18 -33.84 -40.97 16.68
N ARG A 19 -34.16 -41.42 15.44
CA ARG A 19 -33.61 -42.67 14.83
C ARG A 19 -34.14 -42.96 13.40
N ILE A 20 -33.21 -43.40 12.54
CA ILE A 20 -33.33 -44.43 11.48
C ILE A 20 -34.43 -44.23 10.40
N PHE A 21 -34.01 -44.08 9.14
CA PHE A 21 -34.16 -45.12 8.10
C PHE A 21 -33.25 -44.85 6.89
N VAL A 22 -32.76 -45.93 6.27
CA VAL A 22 -32.01 -45.96 5.00
C VAL A 22 -32.92 -46.57 3.93
N LEU A 23 -32.67 -46.25 2.64
CA LEU A 23 -33.30 -46.71 1.37
C LEU A 23 -34.00 -45.54 0.65
N GLU A 24 -33.91 -45.36 -0.68
CA GLU A 24 -33.19 -46.09 -1.74
C GLU A 24 -33.12 -45.21 -3.00
N SER A 25 -32.08 -45.33 -3.84
CA SER A 25 -32.20 -45.33 -5.32
C SER A 25 -30.83 -45.17 -6.02
N TYR A 26 -30.35 -46.25 -6.62
CA TYR A 26 -29.42 -46.20 -7.75
C TYR A 26 -29.91 -47.21 -8.80
N LYS A 27 -29.84 -46.87 -10.09
CA LYS A 27 -30.20 -47.82 -11.16
C LYS A 27 -29.37 -47.60 -12.42
N ARG A 28 -28.90 -48.72 -13.00
CA ARG A 28 -28.07 -48.89 -14.21
C ARG A 28 -26.57 -48.53 -14.00
N GLN A 29 -25.60 -49.32 -14.50
CA GLN A 29 -25.65 -50.61 -15.19
C GLN A 29 -24.26 -51.29 -15.20
N SER A 30 -24.15 -52.57 -14.85
CA SER A 30 -23.17 -53.52 -15.43
C SER A 30 -23.54 -54.97 -15.08
N ARG A 31 -23.06 -55.96 -15.84
CA ARG A 31 -23.48 -57.37 -15.77
C ARG A 31 -22.33 -58.30 -15.34
N SER A 32 -22.65 -59.18 -14.40
CA SER A 32 -22.22 -60.60 -14.27
C SER A 32 -20.74 -61.00 -14.32
N GLY A 33 -20.29 -61.78 -13.32
CA GLY A 33 -19.14 -62.67 -13.42
C GLY A 33 -18.72 -63.34 -12.10
N PHE A 34 -19.01 -64.64 -11.94
CA PHE A 34 -18.63 -65.57 -10.86
C PHE A 34 -17.20 -65.36 -10.30
N GLN A 35 -16.93 -65.30 -8.98
CA GLN A 35 -17.12 -66.30 -7.89
C GLN A 35 -16.16 -67.50 -7.96
N PHE A 36 -15.19 -67.61 -7.03
CA PHE A 36 -14.77 -68.90 -6.44
C PHE A 36 -14.09 -68.77 -5.05
N PHE A 37 -14.37 -69.80 -4.25
CA PHE A 37 -13.90 -70.25 -2.91
C PHE A 37 -12.35 -70.45 -2.77
N THR A 38 -11.66 -70.63 -1.62
CA THR A 38 -11.92 -70.44 -0.15
C THR A 38 -10.65 -70.71 0.71
N TYR A 39 -10.63 -70.12 1.94
CA TYR A 39 -10.11 -70.64 3.24
C TYR A 39 -8.60 -70.76 3.60
N SER A 40 -8.37 -70.44 4.90
CA SER A 40 -7.38 -70.98 5.86
C SER A 40 -5.91 -70.51 5.84
N ILE A 41 -5.22 -70.26 6.98
CA ILE A 41 -5.64 -70.04 8.39
C ILE A 41 -4.43 -69.53 9.25
N ILE A 42 -4.65 -68.69 10.30
CA ILE A 42 -3.79 -68.53 11.52
C ILE A 42 -2.37 -67.89 11.35
N LYS A 43 -1.80 -67.01 12.22
CA LYS A 43 -2.09 -66.58 13.62
C LYS A 43 -1.57 -65.14 13.93
N PHE A 44 -2.34 -64.37 14.73
CA PHE A 44 -1.99 -63.44 15.86
C PHE A 44 -0.75 -62.51 15.77
N GLY A 45 -0.71 -61.28 16.34
CA GLY A 45 -1.59 -60.50 17.25
C GLY A 45 -0.70 -59.47 18.01
N ALA A 46 -1.10 -58.44 18.77
CA ALA A 46 -2.37 -57.80 19.19
C ALA A 46 -2.02 -56.30 19.57
N PHE A 47 -2.85 -55.25 19.41
CA PHE A 47 -4.03 -54.81 20.23
C PHE A 47 -3.73 -54.65 21.75
N LYS A 48 -4.15 -53.64 22.54
CA LYS A 48 -5.31 -52.68 22.63
C LYS A 48 -4.89 -51.40 23.44
N SER A 49 -5.36 -50.16 23.22
CA SER A 49 -6.67 -49.48 23.49
C SER A 49 -6.93 -48.88 24.90
N ILE A 50 -7.05 -47.53 24.96
CA ILE A 50 -8.20 -46.66 25.40
C ILE A 50 -8.85 -46.82 26.80
N VAL A 51 -9.00 -45.69 27.54
CA VAL A 51 -10.22 -45.20 28.26
C VAL A 51 -10.16 -43.65 28.45
N THR A 52 -11.32 -42.97 28.51
CA THR A 52 -11.56 -41.50 28.67
C THR A 52 -12.40 -41.23 29.94
N ILE A 53 -12.37 -40.04 30.59
CA ILE A 53 -13.55 -39.38 31.26
C ILE A 53 -13.30 -37.96 31.88
N VAL A 54 -14.19 -37.01 31.54
CA VAL A 54 -14.83 -35.88 32.31
C VAL A 54 -14.12 -34.54 32.69
N ASP A 55 -14.79 -33.46 32.21
CA ASP A 55 -15.11 -32.10 32.71
C ASP A 55 -14.17 -31.19 33.55
N GLY A 56 -14.27 -29.87 33.26
CA GLY A 56 -13.89 -28.79 34.19
C GLY A 56 -13.70 -27.41 33.53
N CYS A 57 -14.54 -26.43 33.85
CA CYS A 57 -14.40 -25.04 33.35
C CYS A 57 -13.29 -24.24 34.05
N GLY A 58 -12.71 -23.27 33.34
CA GLY A 58 -12.55 -21.92 33.89
C GLY A 58 -11.15 -21.32 34.01
N LEU A 59 -10.98 -20.17 33.33
CA LEU A 59 -10.10 -19.03 33.60
C LEU A 59 -8.56 -19.19 33.56
N ASN A 60 -7.96 -18.35 32.71
CA ASN A 60 -6.84 -17.43 32.98
C ASN A 60 -5.79 -17.82 34.04
N PHE A 61 -4.50 -17.81 33.67
CA PHE A 61 -3.62 -16.66 33.95
C PHE A 61 -2.25 -16.79 33.23
N PHE A 62 -1.76 -15.66 32.72
CA PHE A 62 -0.36 -15.23 32.52
C PHE A 62 0.77 -16.27 32.38
N PHE A 63 1.45 -16.19 31.22
CA PHE A 63 2.86 -16.59 31.08
C PHE A 63 3.79 -15.57 31.75
N PHE A 64 4.78 -16.03 32.51
CA PHE A 64 6.07 -15.35 32.63
C PHE A 64 7.22 -16.37 32.81
N PHE A 65 8.39 -16.01 32.29
CA PHE A 65 9.62 -16.82 32.26
C PHE A 65 10.20 -17.10 33.66
N LEU A 66 10.83 -18.27 33.88
CA LEU A 66 12.31 -18.42 33.83
C LEU A 66 12.82 -19.84 34.21
N LEU A 67 14.13 -20.03 33.99
CA LEU A 67 15.03 -21.06 34.54
C LEU A 67 15.06 -22.46 33.89
N LEU A 68 16.11 -22.69 33.09
CA LEU A 68 16.92 -23.90 33.20
C LEU A 68 18.34 -23.52 33.63
N CYS A 69 18.84 -24.20 34.64
CA CYS A 69 20.19 -24.06 35.20
C CYS A 69 20.90 -25.41 35.08
N PRO A 70 22.18 -25.49 34.67
CA PRO A 70 22.91 -26.75 34.64
C PRO A 70 23.52 -27.07 36.01
N LEU A 71 23.28 -28.28 36.50
CA LEU A 71 23.88 -28.81 37.73
C LEU A 71 25.15 -29.61 37.42
N SER A 72 26.25 -29.28 38.10
CA SER A 72 27.26 -30.28 38.47
C SER A 72 27.78 -29.98 39.89
N LEU A 73 27.83 -31.02 40.71
CA LEU A 73 28.21 -30.96 42.13
C LEU A 73 29.70 -31.32 42.28
N SER A 74 30.40 -30.61 43.17
CA SER A 74 31.56 -31.16 43.87
C SER A 74 31.59 -30.64 45.30
N SER A 75 32.19 -31.44 46.19
CA SER A 75 31.85 -31.52 47.61
C SER A 75 32.58 -30.54 48.53
N GLU A 76 31.92 -30.22 49.65
CA GLU A 76 32.48 -29.52 50.80
C GLU A 76 33.73 -30.20 51.40
N LYS A 77 34.62 -29.38 51.99
CA LYS A 77 35.05 -29.53 53.40
C LYS A 77 35.82 -28.30 53.88
N HIS A 78 35.20 -27.52 54.76
CA HIS A 78 35.91 -26.63 55.68
C HIS A 78 36.19 -27.38 57.00
N ASN A 79 37.35 -27.11 57.60
CA ASN A 79 37.67 -27.50 58.97
C ASN A 79 37.99 -26.22 59.76
N ILE A 80 37.15 -25.92 60.74
CA ILE A 80 37.43 -25.01 61.85
C ILE A 80 36.94 -25.73 63.10
N ILE A 81 37.76 -25.81 64.15
CA ILE A 81 37.33 -25.80 65.55
C ILE A 81 38.51 -25.43 66.46
N GLN A 82 38.14 -24.77 67.55
CA GLN A 82 38.92 -24.03 68.55
C GLN A 82 40.05 -24.81 69.25
N LYS A 83 40.99 -24.05 69.83
CA LYS A 83 41.81 -24.46 70.99
C LYS A 83 41.59 -23.49 72.17
N PRO A 84 41.75 -23.92 73.44
CA PRO A 84 41.37 -23.14 74.61
C PRO A 84 42.51 -22.37 75.32
N SER A 85 42.10 -21.43 76.17
CA SER A 85 42.74 -20.93 77.41
C SER A 85 44.26 -20.60 77.44
N GLN A 86 44.54 -19.30 77.49
CA GLN A 86 45.58 -18.58 78.27
C GLN A 86 46.96 -19.25 78.54
N SER A 87 48.05 -18.59 78.10
CA SER A 87 48.78 -17.63 78.96
C SER A 87 49.99 -16.98 78.28
N HIS A 88 50.29 -15.75 78.71
CA HIS A 88 51.50 -14.93 78.56
C HIS A 88 52.11 -14.54 77.18
N ASN A 89 52.55 -13.28 77.19
CA ASN A 89 53.25 -12.45 76.20
C ASN A 89 54.79 -12.54 76.49
N PRO A 90 55.75 -11.86 75.80
CA PRO A 90 55.64 -10.91 74.69
C PRO A 90 56.76 -10.94 73.60
N GLN A 91 56.76 -9.92 72.71
CA GLN A 91 57.91 -9.36 71.93
C GLN A 91 58.50 -10.20 70.75
N LEU A 92 59.18 -9.63 69.74
CA LEU A 92 59.15 -8.34 69.00
C LEU A 92 60.09 -8.45 67.76
N SER A 93 60.12 -7.47 66.84
CA SER A 93 61.10 -7.25 65.73
C SER A 93 60.93 -8.15 64.47
N VAL A 94 60.94 -7.71 63.20
CA VAL A 94 61.53 -6.60 62.38
C VAL A 94 62.77 -7.04 61.56
N THR A 95 62.84 -6.55 60.31
CA THR A 95 63.94 -6.53 59.31
C THR A 95 63.87 -7.46 58.08
N SER A 96 64.43 -6.93 56.99
CA SER A 96 64.46 -7.40 55.59
C SER A 96 65.95 -7.57 55.15
N PRO A 97 66.37 -7.35 53.89
CA PRO A 97 66.17 -8.14 52.66
C PRO A 97 67.50 -8.57 51.98
N ALA A 98 67.49 -9.57 51.07
CA ALA A 98 68.56 -9.82 50.07
C ALA A 98 68.18 -10.96 49.08
N THR A 99 68.86 -11.28 47.97
CA THR A 99 69.58 -10.52 46.90
C THR A 99 70.09 -11.52 45.82
N LEU A 100 69.80 -11.27 44.52
CA LEU A 100 70.46 -11.77 43.27
C LEU A 100 70.45 -13.27 42.79
N ARG A 101 70.48 -13.39 41.45
CA ARG A 101 71.12 -14.39 40.53
C ARG A 101 70.38 -15.62 39.94
N LEU A 102 70.04 -15.48 38.65
CA LEU A 102 70.40 -16.34 37.48
C LEU A 102 70.42 -17.89 37.61
N PHE A 103 69.53 -18.60 36.90
CA PHE A 103 69.78 -19.24 35.57
C PHE A 103 68.55 -20.06 35.06
N SER A 104 68.48 -20.25 33.73
CA SER A 104 67.77 -21.30 32.94
C SER A 104 66.49 -21.99 33.46
N GLY A 105 65.43 -22.05 32.64
CA GLY A 105 64.34 -23.02 32.86
C GLY A 105 63.07 -22.75 32.06
N ASP A 106 62.64 -23.74 31.29
CA ASP A 106 61.54 -23.76 30.33
C ASP A 106 60.11 -23.59 30.92
N SER A 107 59.22 -23.05 30.08
CA SER A 107 57.76 -23.24 30.05
C SER A 107 56.80 -22.63 31.12
N ARG A 108 55.77 -21.98 30.55
CA ARG A 108 54.36 -21.92 30.98
C ARG A 108 53.91 -21.09 32.21
N HIS A 109 52.88 -20.27 31.95
CA HIS A 109 51.99 -19.52 32.87
C HIS A 109 52.58 -18.34 33.67
N ARG A 110 52.48 -17.13 33.09
CA ARG A 110 52.33 -15.89 33.87
C ARG A 110 50.85 -15.52 33.99
N VAL A 111 50.30 -15.62 35.19
CA VAL A 111 49.08 -14.90 35.57
C VAL A 111 49.46 -13.44 35.79
N ILE A 112 48.85 -12.52 35.04
CA ILE A 112 49.03 -11.08 35.23
C ILE A 112 47.99 -10.60 36.24
N PHE A 113 48.44 -10.08 37.38
CA PHE A 113 47.60 -9.27 38.26
C PHE A 113 47.21 -7.98 37.53
N LEU A 114 45.94 -7.85 37.15
CA LEU A 114 45.35 -6.57 36.77
C LEU A 114 44.76 -5.92 38.04
N SER A 115 45.23 -4.70 38.35
CA SER A 115 44.79 -3.93 39.51
C SER A 115 43.32 -3.49 39.41
N GLU A 116 42.67 -3.22 40.54
CA GLU A 116 41.26 -2.78 40.61
C GLU A 116 40.98 -1.51 39.77
N SER A 117 41.99 -0.64 39.61
CA SER A 117 41.94 0.51 38.70
C SER A 117 41.65 0.15 37.24
N SER A 118 42.05 -1.05 36.80
CA SER A 118 41.76 -1.59 35.46
C SER A 118 40.28 -1.90 35.32
N ASN A 119 39.69 -2.58 36.31
CA ASN A 119 38.27 -2.96 36.31
C ASN A 119 37.34 -1.74 36.31
N PHE A 120 37.66 -0.70 37.10
CA PHE A 120 36.86 0.53 37.10
C PHE A 120 36.90 1.27 35.75
N LYS A 121 38.06 1.29 35.09
CA LYS A 121 38.21 1.92 33.77
C LYS A 121 37.49 1.14 32.66
N VAL A 122 37.60 -0.19 32.67
CA VAL A 122 36.86 -1.07 31.74
C VAL A 122 35.35 -0.92 31.94
N LYS A 123 34.86 -0.89 33.18
CA LYS A 123 33.43 -0.71 33.48
C LYS A 123 32.87 0.60 32.88
N LYS A 124 33.56 1.73 33.09
CA LYS A 124 33.16 3.02 32.49
C LYS A 124 33.18 3.03 30.96
N MET A 125 34.10 2.29 30.33
CA MET A 125 34.14 2.18 28.86
C MET A 125 32.97 1.34 28.32
N VAL A 126 32.56 0.29 29.03
CA VAL A 126 31.37 -0.50 28.67
C VAL A 126 30.08 0.30 28.86
N GLU A 127 29.95 1.05 29.96
CA GLU A 127 28.81 1.94 30.22
C GLU A 127 28.70 3.05 29.17
N ALA A 128 29.82 3.65 28.75
CA ALA A 128 29.83 4.65 27.68
C ALA A 128 29.50 4.04 26.31
N LEU A 129 29.93 2.81 26.01
CA LEU A 129 29.59 2.12 24.76
C LEU A 129 28.09 1.85 24.65
N ASP A 130 27.48 1.34 25.71
CA ASP A 130 26.04 1.11 25.79
C ASP A 130 25.26 2.42 25.57
N LEU A 131 25.67 3.50 26.24
CA LEU A 131 25.07 4.83 26.07
C LEU A 131 25.17 5.35 24.61
N PHE A 132 26.32 5.18 23.96
CA PHE A 132 26.53 5.65 22.59
C PHE A 132 25.77 4.82 21.55
N LEU A 133 25.60 3.52 21.78
CA LEU A 133 24.77 2.66 20.95
C LEU A 133 23.26 2.97 21.14
N LYS A 134 22.82 3.30 22.35
CA LYS A 134 21.41 3.68 22.66
C LYS A 134 20.94 4.96 21.97
N ILE A 135 21.84 5.93 21.73
CA ILE A 135 21.53 7.11 20.90
C ILE A 135 21.66 6.83 19.39
N GLY A 136 21.88 5.58 18.98
CA GLY A 136 21.87 5.17 17.57
C GLY A 136 23.16 5.44 16.79
N LEU A 137 24.30 5.70 17.45
CA LEU A 137 25.59 5.73 16.75
C LEU A 137 25.95 4.33 16.25
N ASP A 138 26.54 4.25 15.06
CA ASP A 138 27.01 2.96 14.57
C ASP A 138 28.16 2.44 15.43
N LYS A 139 28.28 1.11 15.50
CA LYS A 139 29.24 0.43 16.36
C LYS A 139 30.69 0.91 16.15
N ARG A 140 31.08 1.14 14.90
CA ARG A 140 32.44 1.60 14.54
C ARG A 140 32.68 3.03 15.03
N THR A 141 31.72 3.93 14.87
CA THR A 141 31.79 5.31 15.40
C THR A 141 31.79 5.32 16.92
N ALA A 142 30.96 4.51 17.58
CA ALA A 142 30.91 4.41 19.05
C ALA A 142 32.25 3.89 19.62
N GLU A 143 32.81 2.81 19.06
CA GLU A 143 34.13 2.27 19.45
C GLU A 143 35.27 3.28 19.24
N ASN A 144 35.29 3.98 18.10
CA ASN A 144 36.26 5.05 17.82
C ASN A 144 36.10 6.25 18.77
N THR A 145 34.88 6.56 19.21
CA THR A 145 34.60 7.67 20.13
C THR A 145 35.18 7.39 21.50
N ILE A 146 35.05 6.15 21.99
CA ILE A 146 35.59 5.69 23.28
C ILE A 146 37.12 5.72 23.30
N ALA A 147 37.79 5.52 22.17
CA ALA A 147 39.23 5.69 22.07
C ALA A 147 39.68 7.15 22.33
N ASN A 148 38.78 8.13 22.21
CA ASN A 148 39.03 9.54 22.49
C ASN A 148 38.35 9.99 23.79
N ASN A 149 39.10 9.96 24.90
CA ASN A 149 38.60 10.35 26.23
C ASN A 149 37.93 11.73 26.29
N LYS A 150 38.40 12.72 25.49
CA LYS A 150 37.82 14.07 25.47
C LYS A 150 36.44 14.06 24.83
N VAL A 151 36.30 13.44 23.65
CA VAL A 151 35.01 13.33 22.96
C VAL A 151 34.05 12.44 23.75
N THR A 152 34.54 11.35 24.34
CA THR A 152 33.76 10.48 25.25
C THR A 152 33.15 11.29 26.39
N THR A 153 33.95 12.11 27.07
CA THR A 153 33.48 12.91 28.22
C THR A 153 32.46 13.98 27.79
N ASN A 154 32.73 14.67 26.67
CA ASN A 154 31.80 15.65 26.09
C ASN A 154 30.48 15.03 25.66
N LEU A 155 30.50 13.84 25.03
CA LEU A 155 29.31 13.18 24.52
C LEU A 155 28.44 12.63 25.66
N VAL A 156 29.04 12.04 26.70
CA VAL A 156 28.30 11.67 27.91
C VAL A 156 27.65 12.90 28.56
N ALA A 157 28.35 14.02 28.65
CA ALA A 157 27.76 15.26 29.16
C ALA A 157 26.59 15.77 28.29
N VAL A 158 26.75 15.77 26.96
CA VAL A 158 25.69 16.16 26.01
C VAL A 158 24.46 15.25 26.10
N ILE A 159 24.63 13.93 26.22
CA ILE A 159 23.52 12.97 26.34
C ILE A 159 22.75 13.18 27.66
N ASN A 160 23.47 13.44 28.75
CA ASN A 160 22.85 13.75 30.05
C ASN A 160 22.13 15.11 30.03
N GLU A 161 22.74 16.15 29.44
CA GLU A 161 22.12 17.48 29.30
C GLU A 161 20.90 17.48 28.37
N ALA A 162 20.90 16.63 27.34
CA ALA A 162 19.77 16.39 26.45
C ALA A 162 18.69 15.49 27.07
N ASN A 163 18.95 14.85 28.22
CA ASN A 163 18.07 13.90 28.90
C ASN A 163 17.61 12.72 28.01
N VAL A 164 18.52 12.17 27.20
CA VAL A 164 18.26 11.02 26.29
C VAL A 164 19.05 9.76 26.67
N THR A 165 19.30 9.54 27.96
CA THR A 165 20.04 8.38 28.48
C THR A 165 19.37 7.04 28.21
N ASP A 166 18.04 7.04 28.03
CA ASP A 166 17.23 5.86 27.70
C ASP A 166 17.18 5.58 26.18
N GLY A 167 17.78 6.46 25.36
CA GLY A 167 17.89 6.33 23.91
C GLY A 167 17.20 7.46 23.13
N CYS A 168 17.53 7.57 21.84
CA CYS A 168 16.88 8.49 20.90
C CYS A 168 17.00 7.96 19.46
N GLU A 169 16.34 8.60 18.50
CA GLU A 169 16.56 8.29 17.08
C GLU A 169 18.01 8.52 16.65
N ARG A 170 18.48 7.72 15.69
CA ARG A 170 19.82 7.84 15.08
C ARG A 170 20.07 9.20 14.42
N SER A 171 19.02 9.82 13.86
CA SER A 171 19.00 11.20 13.36
C SER A 171 19.47 12.18 14.45
N THR A 172 18.75 12.21 15.57
CA THR A 172 19.04 13.03 16.76
C THR A 172 20.40 12.69 17.36
N GLY A 173 20.74 11.41 17.50
CA GLY A 173 22.04 10.98 18.03
C GLY A 173 23.25 11.46 17.21
N ASN A 174 23.14 11.47 15.88
CA ASN A 174 24.18 12.03 15.00
C ASN A 174 24.33 13.55 15.19
N LEU A 175 23.24 14.27 15.44
CA LEU A 175 23.28 15.71 15.75
C LEU A 175 23.89 15.96 17.13
N LEU A 176 23.52 15.17 18.16
CA LEU A 176 24.11 15.22 19.50
C LEU A 176 25.63 14.90 19.48
N TYR A 177 26.05 13.92 18.68
CA TYR A 177 27.47 13.65 18.42
C TYR A 177 28.19 14.84 17.77
N THR A 178 27.52 15.51 16.83
CA THR A 178 28.04 16.73 16.19
C THR A 178 28.15 17.89 17.19
N VAL A 179 27.19 18.06 18.10
CA VAL A 179 27.29 19.01 19.23
C VAL A 179 28.47 18.66 20.13
N ALA A 180 28.63 17.41 20.57
CA ALA A 180 29.71 16.99 21.46
C ALA A 180 31.12 17.20 20.87
N THR A 181 31.24 17.20 19.53
CA THR A 181 32.51 17.32 18.80
C THR A 181 32.82 18.74 18.28
N LYS A 182 31.80 19.53 17.93
CA LYS A 182 31.97 20.84 17.26
C LYS A 182 31.44 22.07 18.01
N PHE A 183 30.70 21.91 19.11
CA PHE A 183 30.03 23.04 19.76
C PHE A 183 31.03 24.16 20.18
N PRO A 184 30.73 25.43 19.89
CA PRO A 184 31.65 26.55 20.14
C PRO A 184 31.96 26.75 21.63
N THR A 185 33.23 26.73 22.01
CA THR A 185 33.68 26.77 23.41
C THR A 185 33.42 28.11 24.11
N ASN A 186 33.27 29.20 23.36
CA ASN A 186 32.91 30.52 23.89
C ASN A 186 31.42 30.69 24.21
N ALA A 187 30.58 29.70 23.84
CA ALA A 187 29.12 29.80 23.95
C ALA A 187 28.47 28.66 24.77
N LEU A 188 29.25 28.01 25.64
CA LEU A 188 28.82 26.83 26.41
C LEU A 188 27.56 27.05 27.25
N VAL A 189 27.29 28.30 27.66
CA VAL A 189 26.06 28.68 28.38
C VAL A 189 24.77 28.39 27.60
N HIS A 190 24.82 28.41 26.26
CA HIS A 190 23.65 28.14 25.40
C HIS A 190 23.51 26.67 24.99
N ARG A 191 24.47 25.80 25.34
CA ARG A 191 24.42 24.38 24.94
C ARG A 191 23.13 23.67 25.38
N PRO A 192 22.64 23.81 26.63
CA PRO A 192 21.38 23.18 27.03
C PRO A 192 20.19 23.64 26.17
N LYS A 193 20.14 24.93 25.79
CA LYS A 193 19.07 25.44 24.94
C LYS A 193 19.16 24.90 23.52
N LEU A 194 20.36 24.79 22.92
CA LEU A 194 20.52 24.13 21.62
C LEU A 194 20.07 22.66 21.66
N LEU A 195 20.38 21.94 22.76
CA LEU A 195 19.98 20.54 22.92
C LEU A 195 18.45 20.38 22.97
N GLU A 196 17.73 21.30 23.62
CA GLU A 196 16.25 21.34 23.59
C GLU A 196 15.71 21.41 22.14
N TYR A 197 16.33 22.20 21.27
CA TYR A 197 15.94 22.33 19.86
C TYR A 197 16.27 21.09 19.02
N VAL A 198 17.34 20.36 19.35
CA VAL A 198 17.72 19.10 18.69
C VAL A 198 16.80 17.96 19.15
N VAL A 199 16.47 17.87 20.44
CA VAL A 199 15.61 16.82 20.99
C VAL A 199 14.13 17.03 20.62
N SER A 200 13.66 18.28 20.56
CA SER A 200 12.31 18.62 20.08
C SER A 200 12.15 18.60 18.56
N SER A 201 13.17 18.17 17.81
CA SER A 201 13.18 18.12 16.35
C SER A 201 12.86 19.48 15.68
N LYS A 202 13.19 20.60 16.33
CA LYS A 202 13.17 21.94 15.72
C LYS A 202 14.39 22.16 14.81
N ILE A 203 15.56 21.63 15.22
CA ILE A 203 16.78 21.56 14.39
C ILE A 203 16.92 20.10 13.93
N LYS A 204 16.53 19.83 12.69
CA LYS A 204 16.44 18.49 12.10
C LYS A 204 17.65 18.11 11.24
N THR A 205 18.40 19.10 10.74
CA THR A 205 19.47 18.89 9.75
C THR A 205 20.85 19.38 10.21
N PRO A 206 21.95 18.81 9.68
CA PRO A 206 23.29 19.34 9.92
C PRO A 206 23.49 20.77 9.44
N ALA A 207 22.74 21.24 8.43
CA ALA A 207 22.84 22.62 7.94
C ALA A 207 22.31 23.63 8.98
N GLN A 208 21.14 23.35 9.55
CA GLN A 208 20.56 24.14 10.65
C GLN A 208 21.47 24.11 11.89
N LEU A 209 22.10 22.97 12.19
CA LEU A 209 23.03 22.85 13.32
C LEU A 209 24.34 23.64 13.13
N GLU A 210 24.93 23.64 11.93
CA GLU A 210 26.12 24.47 11.64
C GLU A 210 25.76 25.97 11.63
N ALA A 211 24.56 26.35 11.18
CA ALA A 211 24.07 27.72 11.31
C ALA A 211 23.88 28.14 12.77
N ALA A 212 23.35 27.25 13.61
CA ALA A 212 23.27 27.46 15.06
C ALA A 212 24.65 27.64 15.68
N PHE A 213 25.65 26.83 15.30
CA PHE A 213 27.03 27.05 15.75
C PHE A 213 27.59 28.39 15.29
N ALA A 214 27.34 28.80 14.04
CA ALA A 214 27.81 30.09 13.53
C ALA A 214 27.20 31.26 14.31
N PHE A 215 25.89 31.24 14.55
CA PHE A 215 25.20 32.25 15.36
C PHE A 215 25.73 32.29 16.79
N LEU A 216 25.76 31.14 17.48
CA LEU A 216 26.24 31.04 18.87
C LEU A 216 27.72 31.41 19.01
N THR A 217 28.55 31.17 18.00
CA THR A 217 29.96 31.62 18.00
C THR A 217 30.06 33.15 18.04
N VAL A 218 29.13 33.85 17.39
CA VAL A 218 29.06 35.33 17.39
C VAL A 218 28.42 35.86 18.67
N THR A 219 27.36 35.23 19.18
CA THR A 219 26.72 35.58 20.47
C THR A 219 27.65 35.37 21.67
N GLY A 220 28.52 34.35 21.62
CA GLY A 220 29.42 34.04 22.71
C GLY A 220 28.67 33.72 24.00
N SER A 221 28.85 34.54 25.03
CA SER A 221 28.21 34.40 26.35
C SER A 221 27.07 35.39 26.60
N ASP A 222 26.70 36.20 25.62
CA ASP A 222 25.67 37.24 25.75
C ASP A 222 24.26 36.62 25.70
N ASP A 223 23.23 37.35 26.16
CA ASP A 223 21.86 36.81 26.20
C ASP A 223 21.32 36.41 24.81
N LEU A 224 20.75 35.21 24.73
CA LEU A 224 20.29 34.62 23.47
C LEU A 224 18.92 35.19 23.05
N ASP A 225 18.93 36.06 22.03
CA ASP A 225 17.71 36.47 21.31
C ASP A 225 17.13 35.27 20.55
N VAL A 226 16.08 34.65 21.13
CA VAL A 226 15.44 33.45 20.61
C VAL A 226 14.85 33.66 19.21
N GLY A 227 14.30 34.85 18.93
CA GLY A 227 13.70 35.14 17.62
C GLY A 227 14.75 35.16 16.52
N LYS A 228 15.84 35.91 16.73
CA LYS A 228 16.97 35.94 15.78
C LYS A 228 17.68 34.60 15.66
N PHE A 229 17.74 33.82 16.75
CA PHE A 229 18.30 32.48 16.74
C PHE A 229 17.45 31.51 15.90
N GLU A 230 16.12 31.49 16.07
CA GLU A 230 15.22 30.65 15.28
C GLU A 230 15.27 31.01 13.79
N GLU A 231 15.26 32.31 13.46
CA GLU A 231 15.40 32.83 12.09
C GLU A 231 16.73 32.41 11.45
N ALA A 232 17.87 32.68 12.13
CA ALA A 232 19.20 32.35 11.62
C ALA A 232 19.44 30.84 11.46
N CYS A 233 18.74 30.01 12.23
CA CYS A 233 18.82 28.55 12.16
C CYS A 233 17.79 27.92 11.22
N GLY A 234 16.90 28.70 10.59
CA GLY A 234 15.83 28.17 9.74
C GLY A 234 14.87 27.25 10.49
N VAL A 235 14.57 27.56 11.75
CA VAL A 235 13.62 26.79 12.56
C VAL A 235 12.20 27.06 12.04
N GLY A 236 11.46 25.99 11.73
CA GLY A 236 10.13 26.09 11.12
C GLY A 236 10.13 26.36 9.62
N VAL A 237 11.29 26.48 8.96
CA VAL A 237 11.38 26.55 7.50
C VAL A 237 11.39 25.14 6.93
N GLU A 238 10.32 24.76 6.24
CA GLU A 238 10.23 23.51 5.48
C GLU A 238 10.24 23.85 3.98
N VAL A 239 11.35 23.54 3.30
CA VAL A 239 11.49 23.76 1.85
C VAL A 239 10.83 22.62 1.11
N SER A 240 9.85 22.91 0.26
CA SER A 240 9.10 21.89 -0.46
C SER A 240 9.92 21.28 -1.61
N SER A 241 9.58 20.05 -2.02
CA SER A 241 10.23 19.42 -3.19
C SER A 241 10.05 20.25 -4.47
N GLU A 242 8.92 20.95 -4.60
CA GLU A 242 8.58 21.82 -5.73
C GLU A 242 9.43 23.08 -5.75
N GLU A 243 9.69 23.70 -4.59
CA GLU A 243 10.61 24.84 -4.45
C GLU A 243 12.05 24.45 -4.77
N ILE A 244 12.46 23.24 -4.39
CA ILE A 244 13.77 22.69 -4.76
C ILE A 244 13.84 22.46 -6.27
N GLU A 245 12.81 21.86 -6.88
CA GLU A 245 12.77 21.64 -8.34
C GLU A 245 12.80 22.97 -9.11
N HIS A 246 12.00 23.96 -8.73
CA HIS A 246 12.05 25.30 -9.32
C HIS A 246 13.44 25.95 -9.20
N THR A 247 14.07 25.85 -8.03
CA THR A 247 15.44 26.39 -7.80
C THR A 247 16.49 25.67 -8.63
N VAL A 248 16.33 24.36 -8.84
CA VAL A 248 17.19 23.55 -9.71
C VAL A 248 16.97 23.96 -11.16
N ASP A 249 15.73 24.10 -11.63
CA ASP A 249 15.40 24.42 -13.01
C ASP A 249 15.88 25.83 -13.42
N GLU A 250 15.71 26.85 -12.57
CA GLU A 250 16.35 28.15 -12.76
C GLU A 250 17.86 28.03 -12.97
N MET A 251 18.53 27.26 -12.10
CA MET A 251 19.99 27.08 -12.12
C MET A 251 20.46 26.30 -13.37
N PHE A 252 19.65 25.35 -13.86
CA PHE A 252 19.90 24.66 -15.12
C PHE A 252 19.73 25.59 -16.33
N GLU A 253 18.73 26.47 -16.35
CA GLU A 253 18.57 27.44 -17.43
C GLU A 253 19.68 28.51 -17.41
N GLU A 254 20.05 29.03 -16.23
CA GLU A 254 21.17 29.96 -16.03
C GLU A 254 22.51 29.39 -16.54
N LYS A 255 22.76 28.09 -16.36
CA LYS A 255 24.04 27.42 -16.71
C LYS A 255 23.98 26.55 -17.97
N LYS A 256 22.84 26.54 -18.69
CA LYS A 256 22.53 25.63 -19.80
C LYS A 256 23.61 25.55 -20.87
N SER A 257 24.13 26.70 -21.29
CA SER A 257 25.19 26.80 -22.31
C SER A 257 26.49 26.11 -21.86
N ALA A 258 26.93 26.36 -20.64
CA ALA A 258 28.12 25.73 -20.06
C ALA A 258 27.91 24.22 -19.80
N ILE A 259 26.70 23.81 -19.40
CA ILE A 259 26.35 22.39 -19.20
C ILE A 259 26.36 21.64 -20.54
N LEU A 260 25.84 22.22 -21.61
CA LEU A 260 25.85 21.62 -22.95
C LEU A 260 27.27 21.51 -23.53
N GLU A 261 28.12 22.54 -23.33
CA GLU A 261 29.52 22.53 -23.76
C GLU A 261 30.37 21.50 -22.99
N GLN A 262 30.25 21.46 -21.66
CA GLN A 262 31.07 20.60 -20.80
C GLN A 262 30.49 19.18 -20.64
N ARG A 263 29.20 18.98 -20.97
CA ARG A 263 28.44 17.76 -20.73
C ARG A 263 28.67 17.23 -19.31
N TYR A 264 28.96 15.94 -19.16
CA TYR A 264 29.21 15.28 -17.88
C TYR A 264 30.56 15.64 -17.24
N ARG A 265 31.35 16.53 -17.85
CA ARG A 265 32.55 17.13 -17.23
C ARG A 265 32.21 18.34 -16.35
N THR A 266 30.96 18.85 -16.42
CA THR A 266 30.47 19.91 -15.53
C THR A 266 30.65 19.53 -14.06
N ASN A 267 31.15 20.45 -13.24
CA ASN A 267 31.32 20.19 -11.81
C ASN A 267 29.97 20.19 -11.08
N VAL A 268 29.41 19.01 -10.85
CA VAL A 268 28.17 18.80 -10.08
C VAL A 268 28.25 19.44 -8.68
N GLY A 269 29.45 19.52 -8.08
CA GLY A 269 29.66 20.23 -6.81
C GLY A 269 29.36 21.73 -6.87
N ASP A 270 29.62 22.39 -8.01
CA ASP A 270 29.35 23.82 -8.22
C ASP A 270 27.88 24.09 -8.58
N LEU A 271 27.19 23.11 -9.16
CA LEU A 271 25.73 23.14 -9.33
C LEU A 271 25.06 23.02 -7.94
N PHE A 272 25.50 22.03 -7.16
CA PHE A 272 25.02 21.75 -5.81
C PHE A 272 25.25 22.93 -4.85
N ALA A 273 26.44 23.54 -4.89
CA ALA A 273 26.76 24.72 -4.09
C ALA A 273 25.91 25.94 -4.47
N HIS A 274 25.52 26.07 -5.75
CA HIS A 274 24.65 27.16 -6.19
C HIS A 274 23.21 26.97 -5.66
N VAL A 275 22.64 25.77 -5.77
CA VAL A 275 21.30 25.48 -5.20
C VAL A 275 21.32 25.68 -3.69
N ARG A 276 22.35 25.19 -2.98
CA ARG A 276 22.52 25.40 -1.54
C ARG A 276 22.68 26.88 -1.13
N LYS A 277 23.07 27.78 -2.05
CA LYS A 277 23.15 29.22 -1.80
C LYS A 277 21.76 29.90 -1.90
N LYS A 278 20.92 29.47 -2.85
CA LYS A 278 19.52 29.94 -2.98
C LYS A 278 18.62 29.32 -1.89
N GLN A 279 18.81 28.02 -1.61
CA GLN A 279 18.02 27.22 -0.67
C GLN A 279 18.93 26.50 0.35
N PRO A 280 19.31 27.17 1.46
CA PRO A 280 20.27 26.63 2.43
C PRO A 280 19.72 25.46 3.28
N TRP A 281 18.40 25.35 3.39
CA TRP A 281 17.69 24.37 4.22
C TRP A 281 17.13 23.17 3.44
N ALA A 282 17.26 23.16 2.11
CA ALA A 282 16.79 22.07 1.25
C ALA A 282 17.48 20.72 1.55
N ASP A 283 16.76 19.60 1.39
CA ASP A 283 17.35 18.26 1.59
C ASP A 283 18.46 18.02 0.54
N PRO A 284 19.72 17.80 0.98
CA PRO A 284 20.84 17.56 0.07
C PRO A 284 20.68 16.31 -0.81
N LYS A 285 19.85 15.33 -0.43
CA LYS A 285 19.53 14.16 -1.24
C LYS A 285 18.61 14.52 -2.39
N ILE A 286 17.55 15.28 -2.12
CA ILE A 286 16.56 15.72 -3.13
C ILE A 286 17.24 16.63 -4.15
N VAL A 287 17.99 17.64 -3.69
CA VAL A 287 18.80 18.52 -4.55
C VAL A 287 19.71 17.72 -5.48
N LYS A 288 20.42 16.71 -4.95
CA LYS A 288 21.30 15.87 -5.76
C LYS A 288 20.52 15.04 -6.78
N GLN A 289 19.42 14.41 -6.37
CA GLN A 289 18.59 13.58 -7.26
C GLN A 289 18.04 14.39 -8.43
N LEU A 290 17.56 15.61 -8.17
CA LEU A 290 17.05 16.50 -9.23
C LEU A 290 18.17 16.97 -10.16
N ILE A 291 19.35 17.34 -9.64
CA ILE A 291 20.51 17.70 -10.49
C ILE A 291 20.97 16.51 -11.35
N ASP A 292 21.09 15.31 -10.78
CA ASP A 292 21.47 14.11 -11.53
C ASP A 292 20.42 13.75 -12.61
N THR A 293 19.13 14.00 -12.34
CA THR A 293 18.01 13.76 -13.27
C THR A 293 18.01 14.78 -14.41
N LYS A 294 18.05 16.09 -14.12
CA LYS A 294 18.05 17.16 -15.13
C LYS A 294 19.32 17.14 -15.99
N LEU A 295 20.48 16.72 -15.44
CA LEU A 295 21.67 16.42 -16.24
C LEU A 295 21.44 15.27 -17.23
N PHE A 296 20.76 14.21 -16.81
CA PHE A 296 20.46 13.07 -17.69
C PHE A 296 19.45 13.44 -18.78
N GLU A 297 18.39 14.18 -18.43
CA GLU A 297 17.40 14.70 -19.38
C GLU A 297 18.03 15.62 -20.43
N LEU A 298 18.94 16.52 -20.02
CA LEU A 298 19.59 17.49 -20.91
C LEU A 298 20.73 16.90 -21.76
N LEU A 299 21.46 15.90 -21.26
CA LEU A 299 22.70 15.41 -21.90
C LEU A 299 22.59 14.01 -22.51
N GLY A 300 21.55 13.24 -22.18
CA GLY A 300 21.39 11.84 -22.58
C GLY A 300 22.43 10.91 -21.94
N GLU A 301 22.69 9.77 -22.58
CA GLU A 301 23.66 8.79 -22.08
C GLU A 301 25.11 9.33 -22.01
N LYS A 302 25.91 8.76 -21.10
CA LYS A 302 27.36 9.04 -21.01
C LYS A 302 28.10 8.33 -22.13
N THR A 303 28.76 9.11 -22.98
CA THR A 303 29.52 8.63 -24.13
C THR A 303 30.99 8.36 -23.78
N ALA A 304 31.74 7.75 -24.70
CA ALA A 304 33.19 7.58 -24.53
C ALA A 304 33.93 8.94 -24.41
N ALA A 305 33.48 9.97 -25.14
CA ALA A 305 34.04 11.33 -25.08
C ALA A 305 33.88 11.97 -23.68
N ASP A 306 32.77 11.70 -23.00
CA ASP A 306 32.52 12.20 -21.63
C ASP A 306 33.56 11.66 -20.60
N ASN A 307 34.25 10.56 -20.92
CA ASN A 307 35.31 9.97 -20.08
C ASN A 307 36.72 10.52 -20.39
N GLU A 308 36.90 11.28 -21.47
CA GLU A 308 38.16 11.97 -21.75
C GLU A 308 38.36 13.09 -20.72
N LYS A 309 39.46 12.99 -19.97
CA LYS A 309 39.80 13.97 -18.94
C LYS A 309 40.37 15.23 -19.59
N PRO A 310 39.87 16.43 -19.24
CA PRO A 310 40.66 17.65 -19.47
C PRO A 310 42.00 17.54 -18.73
N VAL A 311 43.06 18.07 -19.34
CA VAL A 311 44.45 17.94 -18.87
C VAL A 311 44.59 18.51 -17.44
N LYS A 312 44.80 17.64 -16.44
CA LYS A 312 44.98 18.05 -15.03
C LYS A 312 46.45 18.07 -14.61
N LYS A 313 46.87 19.15 -13.93
CA LYS A 313 48.06 19.13 -13.06
C LYS A 313 47.85 18.11 -11.92
N LYS A 314 48.92 17.37 -11.58
CA LYS A 314 48.92 16.23 -10.64
C LYS A 314 48.57 16.62 -9.18
N LYS A 315 47.82 15.74 -8.50
CA LYS A 315 48.35 14.78 -7.49
C LYS A 315 47.39 13.60 -7.19
N GLU A 316 47.91 12.55 -6.56
CA GLU A 316 47.34 11.20 -6.33
C GLU A 316 46.01 11.16 -5.52
N LYS A 317 45.00 10.29 -5.76
CA LYS A 317 44.84 8.81 -5.46
C LYS A 317 45.04 8.48 -3.96
N VAL A 318 44.21 7.71 -3.22
CA VAL A 318 43.47 6.42 -3.40
C VAL A 318 42.20 6.50 -2.46
N VAL A 319 40.93 6.17 -2.79
CA VAL A 319 40.24 4.84 -2.93
C VAL A 319 40.33 3.98 -1.63
N LYS A 320 39.33 3.23 -1.08
CA LYS A 320 38.01 2.72 -1.52
C LYS A 320 36.98 2.68 -0.33
N VAL A 321 35.69 2.92 -0.61
CA VAL A 321 34.42 2.26 -0.16
C VAL A 321 34.37 1.44 1.16
N GLU A 322 33.36 1.74 2.01
CA GLU A 322 32.30 0.78 2.40
C GLU A 322 31.03 1.52 2.93
N GLU A 323 29.87 0.88 2.79
CA GLU A 323 28.53 1.42 3.03
C GLU A 323 28.09 1.25 4.50
N ASP A 324 27.13 2.06 4.99
CA ASP A 324 25.90 1.45 5.56
C ASP A 324 24.71 2.44 5.66
N LYS A 325 23.51 1.86 5.73
CA LYS A 325 22.19 2.52 5.66
C LYS A 325 21.57 2.76 7.05
N THR A 326 20.63 3.71 7.13
CA THR A 326 19.28 3.65 7.78
C THR A 326 18.75 5.10 7.84
N LYS A 327 17.56 5.39 7.26
CA LYS A 327 16.20 5.15 7.75
C LYS A 327 15.88 5.90 9.05
N THR A 328 14.97 6.87 8.92
CA THR A 328 14.26 7.58 10.00
C THR A 328 12.86 6.99 10.12
N THR A 329 12.26 7.04 11.31
CA THR A 329 11.01 6.35 11.63
C THR A 329 9.84 7.32 11.79
N VAL A 330 8.71 7.05 11.13
CA VAL A 330 7.40 7.62 11.47
C VAL A 330 6.40 6.46 11.40
N GLU A 331 6.03 5.96 12.57
CA GLU A 331 5.21 4.76 12.80
C GLU A 331 5.82 3.46 12.20
N GLU A 332 5.63 2.31 12.85
CA GLU A 332 6.13 1.03 12.33
C GLU A 332 5.21 0.46 11.22
N GLU A 333 5.06 1.22 10.13
CA GLU A 333 4.60 0.67 8.86
C GLU A 333 5.66 -0.31 8.33
N ILE A 334 5.38 -1.60 8.46
CA ILE A 334 6.16 -2.68 7.85
C ILE A 334 6.18 -2.44 6.33
N ASN A 335 7.32 -2.00 5.80
CA ASN A 335 7.51 -1.80 4.37
C ASN A 335 7.17 -3.11 3.62
N PRO A 336 6.10 -3.15 2.80
CA PRO A 336 5.60 -4.39 2.21
C PRO A 336 6.49 -4.92 1.08
N TYR A 337 7.44 -4.12 0.60
CA TYR A 337 8.35 -4.44 -0.49
C TYR A 337 9.67 -5.10 -0.02
N LEU A 338 9.82 -5.36 1.28
CA LEU A 338 11.00 -6.04 1.83
C LEU A 338 11.09 -7.53 1.43
N ILE A 339 9.98 -8.12 0.94
CA ILE A 339 9.92 -9.52 0.49
C ILE A 339 10.66 -9.80 -0.82
N PHE A 340 10.97 -8.76 -1.61
CA PHE A 340 11.59 -8.89 -2.93
C PHE A 340 13.13 -8.86 -2.85
N PRO A 341 13.87 -9.70 -3.59
CA PRO A 341 15.33 -9.70 -3.60
C PRO A 341 15.91 -8.40 -4.21
N ALA A 342 17.22 -8.17 -4.09
CA ALA A 342 17.89 -7.13 -4.89
C ALA A 342 18.18 -7.65 -6.32
N PRO A 343 18.22 -6.79 -7.37
CA PRO A 343 18.52 -7.22 -8.74
C PRO A 343 19.85 -7.98 -8.87
N GLU A 344 20.84 -7.63 -8.06
CA GLU A 344 22.16 -8.27 -8.01
C GLU A 344 22.10 -9.72 -7.50
N GLU A 345 21.00 -10.13 -6.87
CA GLU A 345 20.81 -11.50 -6.38
C GLU A 345 20.23 -12.44 -7.44
N ASN A 346 19.85 -11.94 -8.63
CA ASN A 346 19.21 -12.71 -9.71
C ASN A 346 20.15 -13.67 -10.48
N TYR A 347 21.24 -14.11 -9.83
CA TYR A 347 22.05 -15.27 -10.18
C TYR A 347 21.71 -16.51 -9.34
N LYS A 348 20.93 -16.34 -8.27
CA LYS A 348 20.45 -17.44 -7.42
C LYS A 348 19.30 -18.16 -8.12
N VAL A 349 19.25 -19.49 -8.00
CA VAL A 349 18.12 -20.28 -8.50
C VAL A 349 16.86 -19.93 -7.71
N HIS A 350 15.86 -19.37 -8.40
CA HIS A 350 14.57 -18.99 -7.82
C HIS A 350 13.40 -19.86 -8.31
N THR A 351 13.61 -20.66 -9.36
CA THR A 351 12.57 -21.55 -9.92
C THR A 351 13.22 -22.79 -10.54
N GLU A 352 12.60 -23.95 -10.34
CA GLU A 352 12.95 -25.20 -11.01
C GLU A 352 11.82 -25.60 -11.97
N VAL A 353 12.18 -25.98 -13.20
CA VAL A 353 11.24 -26.45 -14.23
C VAL A 353 11.57 -27.90 -14.58
N PHE A 354 10.60 -28.78 -14.35
CA PHE A 354 10.72 -30.22 -14.55
C PHE A 354 10.30 -30.60 -15.97
N PHE A 355 11.02 -31.57 -16.55
CA PHE A 355 10.77 -32.12 -17.89
C PHE A 355 10.71 -33.64 -17.81
N SER A 356 9.99 -34.25 -18.74
CA SER A 356 9.88 -35.70 -18.88
C SER A 356 11.12 -36.35 -19.52
N ASP A 357 11.82 -35.62 -20.38
CA ASP A 357 12.82 -36.13 -21.32
C ASP A 357 14.25 -35.59 -21.08
N ARG A 358 14.41 -34.61 -20.19
CA ARG A 358 15.68 -33.90 -19.95
C ARG A 358 15.83 -33.45 -18.48
N PRO A 359 17.04 -33.06 -18.03
CA PRO A 359 17.27 -32.60 -16.66
C PRO A 359 16.43 -31.38 -16.28
N VAL A 360 16.21 -31.21 -14.97
CA VAL A 360 15.51 -30.06 -14.39
C VAL A 360 16.25 -28.76 -14.75
N LEU A 361 15.54 -27.82 -15.39
CA LEU A 361 16.05 -26.47 -15.64
C LEU A 361 15.99 -25.67 -14.34
N ARG A 362 17.14 -25.15 -13.92
CA ARG A 362 17.26 -24.25 -12.77
C ARG A 362 17.33 -22.82 -13.28
N ALA A 363 16.21 -22.10 -13.22
CA ALA A 363 16.12 -20.74 -13.71
C ALA A 363 16.97 -19.80 -12.83
N CYS A 364 17.97 -19.20 -13.45
CA CYS A 364 18.90 -18.22 -12.90
C CYS A 364 19.72 -17.61 -14.05
N ASN A 365 20.19 -16.37 -13.90
CA ASN A 365 21.06 -15.75 -14.89
C ASN A 365 22.52 -16.20 -14.74
N SER A 366 23.21 -16.37 -15.87
CA SER A 366 24.67 -16.45 -15.86
C SER A 366 25.28 -15.12 -15.41
N LYS A 367 26.49 -15.15 -14.85
CA LYS A 367 27.18 -13.93 -14.40
C LYS A 367 27.35 -12.91 -15.53
N GLU A 368 27.67 -13.35 -16.74
CA GLU A 368 27.85 -12.49 -17.91
C GLU A 368 26.55 -11.78 -18.32
N ILE A 369 25.44 -12.52 -18.36
CA ILE A 369 24.11 -11.96 -18.67
C ILE A 369 23.70 -10.95 -17.58
N LEU A 370 23.90 -11.32 -16.30
CA LEU A 370 23.56 -10.44 -15.18
C LEU A 370 24.45 -9.19 -15.13
N GLU A 371 25.75 -9.29 -15.39
CA GLU A 371 26.66 -8.14 -15.46
C GLU A 371 26.28 -7.18 -16.61
N LYS A 372 25.89 -7.72 -17.77
CA LYS A 372 25.37 -6.92 -18.90
C LYS A 372 24.07 -6.20 -18.53
N HIS A 373 23.14 -6.91 -17.88
CA HIS A 373 21.87 -6.37 -17.39
C HIS A 373 22.10 -5.27 -16.34
N LEU A 374 22.83 -5.53 -15.26
CA LEU A 374 23.15 -4.57 -14.20
C LEU A 374 23.90 -3.34 -14.73
N LYS A 375 24.73 -3.50 -15.76
CA LYS A 375 25.38 -2.37 -16.44
C LYS A 375 24.39 -1.48 -17.21
N LYS A 376 23.34 -2.06 -17.79
CA LYS A 376 22.28 -1.32 -18.51
C LYS A 376 21.27 -0.68 -17.55
N THR A 377 20.87 -1.36 -16.48
CA THR A 377 19.91 -0.84 -15.48
C THR A 377 20.57 0.03 -14.40
N GLY A 378 21.88 -0.06 -14.23
CA GLY A 378 22.61 0.58 -13.14
C GLY A 378 22.29 0.01 -11.75
N GLY A 379 21.81 -1.24 -11.68
CA GLY A 379 21.30 -1.86 -10.43
C GLY A 379 19.93 -1.34 -9.98
N LYS A 380 19.28 -0.49 -10.78
CA LYS A 380 17.93 0.01 -10.47
C LYS A 380 16.89 -1.09 -10.64
N VAL A 381 15.88 -1.08 -9.77
CA VAL A 381 14.71 -1.95 -9.91
C VAL A 381 13.84 -1.47 -11.07
N LEU A 382 13.64 -2.33 -12.05
CA LEU A 382 12.67 -2.15 -13.14
C LEU A 382 11.51 -3.13 -12.98
N THR A 383 10.29 -2.60 -13.01
CA THR A 383 9.00 -3.33 -13.01
C THR A 383 8.17 -2.90 -14.21
N ARG A 384 7.04 -3.57 -14.47
CA ARG A 384 6.04 -3.12 -15.44
C ARG A 384 4.64 -3.39 -14.94
N PHE A 385 3.71 -2.48 -15.19
CA PHE A 385 2.28 -2.73 -15.11
C PHE A 385 1.77 -2.96 -16.56
N PRO A 386 1.34 -4.19 -16.92
CA PRO A 386 1.01 -4.52 -18.30
C PRO A 386 -0.50 -4.75 -18.55
N PRO A 387 -1.35 -3.70 -18.62
CA PRO A 387 -2.78 -3.87 -18.87
C PRO A 387 -3.11 -4.12 -20.35
N GLU A 388 -4.08 -4.99 -20.62
CA GLU A 388 -4.71 -5.11 -21.94
C GLU A 388 -5.61 -3.88 -22.21
N PRO A 389 -5.43 -3.11 -23.31
CA PRO A 389 -6.21 -1.90 -23.59
C PRO A 389 -7.58 -2.21 -24.21
N ASN A 390 -8.36 -3.06 -23.54
CA ASN A 390 -9.59 -3.65 -24.06
C ASN A 390 -10.76 -3.61 -23.06
N GLY A 391 -10.63 -2.89 -21.94
CA GLY A 391 -11.66 -2.69 -20.93
C GLY A 391 -11.25 -1.69 -19.84
N TYR A 392 -12.20 -1.28 -19.00
CA TYR A 392 -11.95 -0.37 -17.89
C TYR A 392 -11.24 -1.07 -16.72
N LEU A 393 -10.24 -0.40 -16.14
CA LEU A 393 -9.56 -0.89 -14.94
C LEU A 393 -10.51 -0.94 -13.73
N HIS A 394 -10.29 -1.93 -12.85
CA HIS A 394 -11.05 -2.16 -11.63
C HIS A 394 -10.15 -2.24 -10.39
N ILE A 395 -10.72 -2.21 -9.18
CA ILE A 395 -9.99 -2.16 -7.90
C ILE A 395 -8.86 -3.19 -7.76
N GLY A 396 -9.01 -4.41 -8.33
CA GLY A 396 -7.92 -5.39 -8.42
C GLY A 396 -6.64 -4.88 -9.14
N HIS A 397 -6.78 -4.02 -10.15
CA HIS A 397 -5.67 -3.37 -10.85
C HIS A 397 -5.00 -2.29 -9.97
N ALA A 398 -5.68 -1.71 -8.98
CA ALA A 398 -5.01 -0.84 -8.01
C ALA A 398 -4.01 -1.63 -7.13
N LYS A 399 -4.28 -2.91 -6.84
CA LYS A 399 -3.28 -3.79 -6.20
C LYS A 399 -2.09 -4.04 -7.13
N ALA A 400 -2.33 -4.28 -8.43
CA ALA A 400 -1.25 -4.41 -9.40
C ALA A 400 -0.38 -3.14 -9.48
N MET A 401 -1.00 -1.97 -9.67
CA MET A 401 -0.28 -0.70 -9.72
C MET A 401 0.51 -0.41 -8.43
N PHE A 402 -0.08 -0.66 -7.26
CA PHE A 402 0.61 -0.52 -5.98
C PHE A 402 1.82 -1.46 -5.86
N VAL A 403 1.72 -2.69 -6.37
CA VAL A 403 2.83 -3.64 -6.36
C VAL A 403 3.93 -3.23 -7.34
N ASP A 404 3.58 -2.96 -8.61
CA ASP A 404 4.53 -2.68 -9.69
C ASP A 404 5.17 -1.28 -9.56
N PHE A 405 4.37 -0.21 -9.52
CA PHE A 405 4.89 1.15 -9.38
C PHE A 405 5.43 1.42 -7.97
N GLY A 406 4.81 0.86 -6.94
CA GLY A 406 5.22 1.05 -5.56
C GLY A 406 6.59 0.42 -5.25
N LEU A 407 6.87 -0.79 -5.75
CA LEU A 407 8.19 -1.42 -5.61
C LEU A 407 9.29 -0.58 -6.28
N ALA A 408 9.02 -0.10 -7.50
CA ALA A 408 9.96 0.77 -8.22
C ALA A 408 10.20 2.09 -7.47
N LYS A 409 9.13 2.75 -7.01
CA LYS A 409 9.19 4.03 -6.27
C LYS A 409 9.97 3.89 -4.97
N GLU A 410 9.70 2.86 -4.16
CA GLU A 410 10.38 2.61 -2.89
C GLU A 410 11.90 2.37 -3.07
N ARG A 411 12.30 1.81 -4.22
CA ARG A 411 13.70 1.43 -4.50
C ARG A 411 14.43 2.37 -5.46
N GLY A 412 13.88 3.55 -5.76
CA GLY A 412 14.50 4.54 -6.66
C GLY A 412 14.66 4.05 -8.10
N GLY A 413 13.78 3.14 -8.51
CA GLY A 413 13.74 2.47 -9.80
C GLY A 413 12.79 3.11 -10.81
N GLY A 414 12.30 2.31 -11.75
CA GLY A 414 11.32 2.73 -12.76
C GLY A 414 10.29 1.64 -13.04
N CYS A 415 9.04 2.03 -13.29
CA CYS A 415 7.98 1.11 -13.70
C CYS A 415 7.49 1.49 -15.10
N TYR A 416 7.50 0.53 -16.02
CA TYR A 416 6.91 0.68 -17.34
C TYR A 416 5.37 0.62 -17.23
N LEU A 417 4.68 1.45 -18.01
CA LEU A 417 3.28 1.22 -18.38
C LEU A 417 3.31 0.58 -19.77
N ARG A 418 3.12 -0.73 -19.84
CA ARG A 418 3.20 -1.47 -21.11
C ARG A 418 1.82 -1.89 -21.55
N TYR A 419 1.29 -1.30 -22.61
CA TYR A 419 0.04 -1.79 -23.17
C TYR A 419 0.26 -3.19 -23.78
N ASP A 420 -0.49 -4.18 -23.29
CA ASP A 420 -0.48 -5.52 -23.89
C ASP A 420 -1.41 -5.55 -25.10
N ASP A 421 -0.89 -4.97 -26.18
CA ASP A 421 -1.52 -4.86 -27.49
C ASP A 421 -1.05 -6.00 -28.40
N THR A 422 -1.38 -7.23 -27.99
CA THR A 422 -1.11 -8.45 -28.78
C THR A 422 -2.31 -8.91 -29.61
N ASN A 423 -3.46 -8.23 -29.54
CA ASN A 423 -4.71 -8.69 -30.13
C ASN A 423 -5.45 -7.57 -30.89
N PRO A 424 -5.28 -7.47 -32.22
CA PRO A 424 -5.78 -6.35 -33.01
C PRO A 424 -7.32 -6.16 -32.99
N GLU A 425 -8.09 -7.18 -32.57
CA GLU A 425 -9.55 -7.11 -32.50
C GLU A 425 -10.10 -6.53 -31.19
N ALA A 426 -9.32 -6.56 -30.10
CA ALA A 426 -9.84 -6.26 -28.76
C ALA A 426 -9.63 -4.80 -28.33
N GLU A 427 -8.71 -4.12 -28.97
CA GLU A 427 -8.13 -2.86 -28.50
C GLU A 427 -8.95 -1.65 -28.94
N LYS A 428 -9.09 -0.65 -28.07
CA LYS A 428 -9.72 0.64 -28.42
C LYS A 428 -8.95 1.78 -27.82
N LYS A 429 -8.81 2.87 -28.58
CA LYS A 429 -8.16 4.11 -28.11
C LYS A 429 -8.77 4.63 -26.81
N GLU A 430 -10.10 4.58 -26.68
CA GLU A 430 -10.84 4.93 -25.44
C GLU A 430 -10.25 4.27 -24.19
N TYR A 431 -9.89 2.99 -24.26
CA TYR A 431 -9.32 2.27 -23.12
C TYR A 431 -7.84 2.62 -22.88
N ILE A 432 -7.07 2.92 -23.93
CA ILE A 432 -5.68 3.38 -23.83
C ILE A 432 -5.65 4.71 -23.06
N ASP A 433 -6.40 5.70 -23.56
CA ASP A 433 -6.50 7.05 -23.00
C ASP A 433 -6.99 6.99 -21.53
N HIS A 434 -8.02 6.18 -21.25
CA HIS A 434 -8.56 5.99 -19.90
C HIS A 434 -7.59 5.26 -18.94
N ILE A 435 -6.82 4.28 -19.41
CA ILE A 435 -5.80 3.60 -18.58
C ILE A 435 -4.75 4.62 -18.13
N GLU A 436 -4.28 5.49 -19.03
CA GLU A 436 -3.31 6.53 -18.69
C GLU A 436 -3.88 7.54 -17.68
N GLU A 437 -5.12 7.98 -17.89
CA GLU A 437 -5.85 8.85 -16.94
C GLU A 437 -5.93 8.22 -15.54
N ILE A 438 -6.29 6.94 -15.45
CA ILE A 438 -6.41 6.23 -14.16
C ILE A 438 -5.06 6.00 -13.49
N VAL A 439 -3.99 5.69 -14.25
CA VAL A 439 -2.63 5.56 -13.71
C VAL A 439 -2.17 6.89 -13.08
N SER A 440 -2.41 7.99 -13.79
CA SER A 440 -2.14 9.36 -13.32
C SER A 440 -2.96 9.71 -12.07
N TRP A 441 -4.28 9.50 -12.12
CA TRP A 441 -5.20 9.75 -11.00
C TRP A 441 -4.85 8.93 -9.75
N MET A 442 -4.35 7.70 -9.93
CA MET A 442 -3.88 6.84 -8.83
C MET A 442 -2.57 7.33 -8.17
N GLY A 443 -1.94 8.38 -8.68
CA GLY A 443 -0.71 8.98 -8.16
C GLY A 443 0.57 8.31 -8.67
N TRP A 444 0.49 7.59 -9.79
CA TRP A 444 1.62 6.89 -10.39
C TRP A 444 2.10 7.59 -11.67
N LYS A 445 3.42 7.63 -11.86
CA LYS A 445 4.07 8.16 -13.06
C LYS A 445 4.86 7.04 -13.74
N PRO A 446 4.53 6.64 -14.98
CA PRO A 446 5.34 5.72 -15.76
C PRO A 446 6.76 6.25 -15.96
N PHE A 447 7.75 5.36 -15.81
CA PHE A 447 9.13 5.62 -16.25
C PHE A 447 9.18 5.72 -17.78
N LYS A 448 8.43 4.85 -18.46
CA LYS A 448 8.21 4.87 -19.89
C LYS A 448 6.84 4.24 -20.19
N ILE A 449 6.17 4.74 -21.22
CA ILE A 449 5.02 4.08 -21.85
C ILE A 449 5.54 3.29 -23.06
N THR A 450 5.14 2.03 -23.18
CA THR A 450 5.53 1.12 -24.28
C THR A 450 4.34 0.30 -24.74
N TYR A 451 4.43 -0.23 -25.95
CA TYR A 451 3.45 -1.15 -26.53
C TYR A 451 4.14 -2.48 -26.81
N THR A 452 3.50 -3.62 -26.55
CA THR A 452 4.02 -4.92 -26.99
C THR A 452 4.24 -4.95 -28.50
N SER A 453 3.43 -4.23 -29.27
CA SER A 453 3.57 -4.09 -30.72
C SER A 453 4.83 -3.33 -31.18
N ASP A 454 5.44 -2.48 -30.35
CA ASP A 454 6.76 -1.89 -30.60
C ASP A 454 7.83 -2.97 -30.86
N TYR A 455 7.65 -4.13 -30.22
CA TYR A 455 8.60 -5.24 -30.22
C TYR A 455 8.28 -6.31 -31.28
N PHE A 456 7.20 -6.20 -32.08
CA PHE A 456 6.77 -7.25 -33.04
C PHE A 456 7.88 -7.71 -33.99
N GLN A 457 8.76 -6.80 -34.44
CA GLN A 457 9.90 -7.19 -35.29
C GLN A 457 10.91 -8.06 -34.53
N GLN A 458 11.28 -7.67 -33.31
CA GLN A 458 12.21 -8.44 -32.47
C GLN A 458 11.59 -9.78 -32.04
N LEU A 459 10.30 -9.80 -31.74
CA LEU A 459 9.53 -11.00 -31.42
C LEU A 459 9.50 -11.98 -32.62
N TYR A 460 9.34 -11.47 -33.84
CA TYR A 460 9.40 -12.28 -35.07
C TYR A 460 10.80 -12.84 -35.32
N ASP A 461 11.85 -12.02 -35.18
CA ASP A 461 13.23 -12.45 -35.40
C ASP A 461 13.66 -13.51 -34.37
N LEU A 462 13.21 -13.39 -33.12
CA LEU A 462 13.36 -14.41 -32.09
C LEU A 462 12.53 -15.67 -32.37
N ALA A 463 11.38 -15.57 -33.03
CA ALA A 463 10.57 -16.74 -33.41
C ALA A 463 11.25 -17.54 -34.52
N VAL A 464 11.84 -16.84 -35.50
CA VAL A 464 12.71 -17.42 -36.53
C VAL A 464 13.91 -18.13 -35.91
N GLU A 465 14.54 -17.53 -34.89
CA GLU A 465 15.64 -18.14 -34.14
C GLU A 465 15.19 -19.38 -33.33
N LEU A 466 14.02 -19.34 -32.70
CA LEU A 466 13.43 -20.47 -32.00
C LEU A 466 13.19 -21.67 -32.94
N ILE A 467 12.74 -21.42 -34.18
CA ILE A 467 12.61 -22.44 -35.23
C ILE A 467 14.00 -22.99 -35.62
N ARG A 468 15.01 -22.12 -35.83
CA ARG A 468 16.38 -22.53 -36.18
C ARG A 468 17.03 -23.43 -35.12
N ARG A 469 16.73 -23.19 -33.85
CA ARG A 469 17.18 -24.03 -32.71
C ARG A 469 16.39 -25.35 -32.58
N GLY A 470 15.38 -25.57 -33.42
CA GLY A 470 14.50 -26.75 -33.32
C GLY A 470 13.51 -26.69 -32.16
N HIS A 471 13.29 -25.51 -31.58
CA HIS A 471 12.39 -25.27 -30.44
C HIS A 471 11.03 -24.68 -30.84
N ALA A 472 10.75 -24.57 -32.14
CA ALA A 472 9.42 -24.24 -32.65
C ALA A 472 9.16 -24.88 -34.02
N TYR A 473 7.89 -25.13 -34.34
CA TYR A 473 7.43 -25.69 -35.61
C TYR A 473 6.11 -25.03 -36.03
N VAL A 474 5.86 -24.96 -37.33
CA VAL A 474 4.53 -24.58 -37.84
C VAL A 474 3.59 -25.78 -37.74
N ASP A 475 2.36 -25.55 -37.31
CA ASP A 475 1.33 -26.57 -37.14
C ASP A 475 0.06 -26.20 -37.93
N HIS A 476 -0.61 -27.20 -38.49
CA HIS A 476 -1.88 -27.08 -39.24
C HIS A 476 -3.07 -27.72 -38.53
N GLN A 477 -2.91 -28.24 -37.31
CA GLN A 477 -4.03 -28.67 -36.47
C GLN A 477 -5.04 -27.54 -36.27
N THR A 478 -6.31 -27.85 -36.40
CA THR A 478 -7.44 -27.00 -35.99
C THR A 478 -7.47 -26.84 -34.47
N GLY A 479 -8.23 -25.84 -33.97
CA GLY A 479 -8.33 -25.60 -32.52
C GLY A 479 -8.82 -26.80 -31.71
N ASP A 480 -9.76 -27.57 -32.27
CA ASP A 480 -10.30 -28.77 -31.63
C ASP A 480 -9.30 -29.94 -31.65
N GLU A 481 -8.54 -30.14 -32.74
CA GLU A 481 -7.47 -31.13 -32.81
C GLU A 481 -6.33 -30.79 -31.83
N ILE A 482 -5.92 -29.52 -31.72
CA ILE A 482 -4.92 -29.09 -30.72
C ILE A 482 -5.42 -29.42 -29.30
N LYS A 483 -6.71 -29.18 -29.01
CA LYS A 483 -7.31 -29.49 -27.72
C LYS A 483 -7.30 -31.00 -27.45
N GLU A 484 -7.79 -31.81 -28.38
CA GLU A 484 -7.82 -33.27 -28.28
C GLU A 484 -6.41 -33.86 -28.07
N TYR A 485 -5.42 -33.39 -28.82
CA TYR A 485 -4.04 -33.86 -28.70
C TYR A 485 -3.40 -33.45 -27.37
N ARG A 486 -3.72 -32.26 -26.83
CA ARG A 486 -3.30 -31.85 -25.48
C ARG A 486 -3.93 -32.70 -24.39
N GLU A 487 -5.23 -33.00 -24.49
CA GLU A 487 -5.93 -33.88 -23.54
C GLU A 487 -5.35 -35.31 -23.55
N LYS A 488 -4.92 -35.79 -24.72
CA LYS A 488 -4.30 -37.12 -24.91
C LYS A 488 -2.77 -37.14 -24.69
N LYS A 489 -2.14 -36.01 -24.35
CA LYS A 489 -0.66 -35.83 -24.33
C LYS A 489 0.03 -36.33 -25.62
N MET A 490 -0.58 -36.13 -26.78
CA MET A 490 -0.06 -36.59 -28.09
C MET A 490 0.70 -35.47 -28.83
N ASN A 491 1.86 -35.80 -29.40
CA ASN A 491 2.59 -34.89 -30.29
C ASN A 491 1.75 -34.57 -31.55
N SER A 492 1.77 -33.31 -31.99
CA SER A 492 1.19 -32.91 -33.29
C SER A 492 1.83 -33.70 -34.44
N PRO A 493 1.08 -34.10 -35.49
CA PRO A 493 1.64 -34.73 -36.69
C PRO A 493 2.73 -33.90 -37.37
N TRP A 494 2.74 -32.58 -37.15
CA TRP A 494 3.69 -31.63 -37.74
C TRP A 494 4.89 -31.30 -36.83
N ARG A 495 4.96 -31.86 -35.62
CA ARG A 495 5.97 -31.54 -34.59
C ARG A 495 7.42 -31.79 -35.01
N ASP A 496 7.64 -32.81 -35.85
CA ASP A 496 8.97 -33.24 -36.28
C ASP A 496 9.27 -32.88 -37.76
N ARG A 497 8.50 -31.94 -38.33
CA ARG A 497 8.75 -31.43 -39.69
C ARG A 497 10.11 -30.71 -39.78
N PRO A 498 10.80 -30.72 -40.94
CA PRO A 498 12.10 -30.08 -41.09
C PRO A 498 12.11 -28.59 -40.72
N ILE A 499 13.22 -28.13 -40.14
CA ILE A 499 13.43 -26.72 -39.75
C ILE A 499 13.26 -25.79 -40.97
N SER A 500 13.79 -26.18 -42.14
CA SER A 500 13.64 -25.43 -43.39
C SER A 500 12.19 -25.30 -43.87
N GLU A 501 11.36 -26.30 -43.63
CA GLU A 501 9.93 -26.28 -43.96
C GLU A 501 9.18 -25.32 -43.02
N SER A 502 9.43 -25.40 -41.70
CA SER A 502 8.84 -24.47 -40.72
C SER A 502 9.27 -23.02 -40.97
N LEU A 503 10.52 -22.76 -41.33
CA LEU A 503 11.01 -21.42 -41.69
C LEU A 503 10.29 -20.86 -42.92
N LYS A 504 10.13 -21.67 -43.97
CA LYS A 504 9.38 -21.28 -45.16
C LYS A 504 7.93 -20.97 -44.80
N LEU A 505 7.25 -21.91 -44.14
CA LEU A 505 5.83 -21.77 -43.80
C LEU A 505 5.58 -20.58 -42.88
N PHE A 506 6.44 -20.30 -41.90
CA PHE A 506 6.27 -19.14 -41.01
C PHE A 506 6.45 -17.81 -41.75
N ASN A 507 7.35 -17.76 -42.74
CA ASN A 507 7.46 -16.64 -43.65
C ASN A 507 6.23 -16.53 -44.58
N ASP A 508 5.68 -17.65 -45.07
CA ASP A 508 4.46 -17.66 -45.88
C ASP A 508 3.24 -17.20 -45.05
N MET A 509 3.17 -17.55 -43.76
CA MET A 509 2.19 -17.00 -42.80
C MET A 509 2.35 -15.48 -42.67
N LYS A 510 3.58 -14.96 -42.48
CA LYS A 510 3.85 -13.51 -42.39
C LYS A 510 3.47 -12.74 -43.66
N ASN A 511 3.59 -13.38 -44.83
CA ASN A 511 3.25 -12.78 -46.11
C ASN A 511 1.77 -12.93 -46.48
N GLY A 512 0.92 -13.43 -45.57
CA GLY A 512 -0.52 -13.58 -45.79
C GLY A 512 -0.89 -14.66 -46.81
N LEU A 513 0.00 -15.61 -47.11
CA LEU A 513 -0.24 -16.68 -48.09
C LEU A 513 -1.07 -17.85 -47.54
N ILE A 514 -1.49 -17.78 -46.28
CA ILE A 514 -2.23 -18.82 -45.55
C ILE A 514 -3.40 -18.15 -44.82
N GLU A 515 -4.59 -18.73 -44.90
CA GLU A 515 -5.82 -18.17 -44.29
C GLU A 515 -5.80 -18.25 -42.75
N GLU A 516 -6.65 -17.45 -42.08
CA GLU A 516 -6.81 -17.51 -40.62
C GLU A 516 -7.12 -18.92 -40.12
N GLY A 517 -6.46 -19.32 -39.03
CA GLY A 517 -6.67 -20.63 -38.40
C GLY A 517 -6.13 -21.84 -39.17
N LYS A 518 -5.61 -21.69 -40.40
CA LYS A 518 -5.01 -22.80 -41.18
C LYS A 518 -3.56 -23.12 -40.81
N ALA A 519 -2.88 -22.21 -40.12
CA ALA A 519 -1.57 -22.46 -39.54
C ALA A 519 -1.35 -21.66 -38.25
N THR A 520 -0.55 -22.22 -37.36
CA THR A 520 -0.03 -21.55 -36.16
C THR A 520 1.45 -21.87 -36.00
N LEU A 521 2.23 -20.99 -35.38
CA LEU A 521 3.56 -21.37 -34.88
C LEU A 521 3.39 -21.91 -33.46
N ARG A 522 3.96 -23.08 -33.16
CA ARG A 522 3.95 -23.68 -31.83
C ARG A 522 5.37 -23.83 -31.30
N MET A 523 5.51 -23.58 -30.01
CA MET A 523 6.74 -23.86 -29.25
C MET A 523 6.86 -25.37 -29.07
N LYS A 524 8.06 -25.93 -29.25
CA LYS A 524 8.34 -27.37 -29.12
C LYS A 524 8.86 -27.65 -27.72
N GLN A 525 7.91 -27.76 -26.79
CA GLN A 525 8.11 -27.91 -25.35
C GLN A 525 8.09 -29.39 -24.94
N ASP A 526 7.31 -29.76 -23.93
CA ASP A 526 7.22 -31.13 -23.38
C ASP A 526 5.74 -31.54 -23.23
N MET A 527 5.26 -32.30 -24.20
CA MET A 527 3.88 -32.82 -24.22
C MET A 527 3.60 -33.85 -23.11
N GLN A 528 4.62 -34.43 -22.46
CA GLN A 528 4.44 -35.41 -21.39
C GLN A 528 4.50 -34.79 -19.97
N SER A 529 4.91 -33.53 -19.85
CA SER A 529 4.98 -32.77 -18.59
C SER A 529 3.70 -32.88 -17.76
N ASP A 530 3.78 -32.73 -16.44
CA ASP A 530 2.59 -32.60 -15.60
C ASP A 530 2.00 -31.18 -15.63
N ASN A 531 2.72 -30.22 -16.21
CA ASN A 531 2.26 -28.85 -16.40
C ASN A 531 1.70 -28.65 -17.81
N PHE A 532 0.39 -28.39 -17.92
CA PHE A 532 -0.31 -28.17 -19.19
C PHE A 532 0.21 -26.97 -20.00
N ASN A 533 0.90 -26.00 -19.37
CA ASN A 533 1.54 -24.88 -20.07
C ASN A 533 2.83 -25.29 -20.79
N MET A 534 3.25 -26.55 -20.69
CA MET A 534 4.34 -27.13 -21.47
C MET A 534 3.85 -27.91 -22.71
N TYR A 535 2.53 -27.95 -22.97
CA TYR A 535 1.95 -28.73 -24.07
C TYR A 535 1.97 -27.99 -25.41
N ASP A 536 3.19 -27.72 -25.90
CA ASP A 536 3.48 -27.03 -27.15
C ASP A 536 2.56 -25.82 -27.36
N LEU A 537 2.74 -24.78 -26.54
CA LEU A 537 1.96 -23.55 -26.58
C LEU A 537 2.10 -22.85 -27.95
N ILE A 538 1.04 -22.15 -28.34
CA ILE A 538 1.01 -21.42 -29.61
C ILE A 538 1.79 -20.12 -29.42
N ALA A 539 2.81 -19.91 -30.23
CA ALA A 539 3.62 -18.69 -30.27
C ALA A 539 3.02 -17.62 -31.19
N TYR A 540 2.49 -18.00 -32.37
CA TYR A 540 1.87 -17.06 -33.32
C TYR A 540 0.59 -17.60 -33.94
N ARG A 541 -0.33 -16.68 -34.24
CA ARG A 541 -1.58 -16.91 -34.99
C ARG A 541 -1.68 -15.95 -36.16
N ILE A 542 -2.37 -16.37 -37.23
CA ILE A 542 -2.72 -15.51 -38.36
C ILE A 542 -4.00 -14.73 -38.02
N LYS A 543 -3.98 -13.42 -38.26
CA LYS A 543 -5.14 -12.51 -38.24
C LYS A 543 -4.98 -11.44 -39.32
N PHE A 544 -6.00 -11.19 -40.12
CA PHE A 544 -5.97 -10.13 -41.14
C PHE A 544 -6.60 -8.81 -40.67
N THR A 545 -7.20 -8.78 -39.48
CA THR A 545 -7.62 -7.55 -38.81
C THR A 545 -6.42 -6.60 -38.63
N PRO A 546 -6.47 -5.35 -39.14
CA PRO A 546 -5.41 -4.37 -38.94
C PRO A 546 -5.22 -4.02 -37.46
N HIS A 547 -3.97 -3.83 -37.04
CA HIS A 547 -3.65 -3.50 -35.67
C HIS A 547 -3.85 -2.01 -35.36
N PRO A 548 -4.51 -1.62 -34.26
CA PRO A 548 -4.74 -0.20 -33.94
C PRO A 548 -3.46 0.63 -33.79
N HIS A 549 -2.41 0.07 -33.17
CA HIS A 549 -1.08 0.70 -33.10
C HIS A 549 -0.18 0.40 -34.33
N ALA A 550 0.05 -0.88 -34.66
CA ALA A 550 1.02 -1.29 -35.70
C ALA A 550 0.51 -1.30 -37.16
N GLY A 551 -0.76 -0.97 -37.40
CA GLY A 551 -1.37 -0.93 -38.73
C GLY A 551 -1.54 -2.29 -39.41
N ASP A 552 -1.48 -2.31 -40.73
CA ASP A 552 -1.60 -3.48 -41.62
C ASP A 552 -0.25 -4.18 -41.91
N LYS A 553 0.84 -3.73 -41.28
CA LYS A 553 2.21 -4.24 -41.47
C LYS A 553 2.36 -5.73 -41.11
N TRP A 554 1.48 -6.27 -40.28
CA TRP A 554 1.51 -7.63 -39.79
C TRP A 554 0.16 -8.31 -39.98
N CYS A 555 0.17 -9.55 -40.48
CA CYS A 555 -0.98 -10.46 -40.46
C CYS A 555 -0.74 -11.70 -39.59
N ILE A 556 0.37 -11.71 -38.84
CA ILE A 556 0.67 -12.69 -37.79
C ILE A 556 0.97 -11.98 -36.49
N TYR A 557 0.37 -12.46 -35.40
CA TYR A 557 0.48 -11.84 -34.09
C TYR A 557 0.96 -12.85 -33.05
N PRO A 558 1.89 -12.44 -32.15
CA PRO A 558 2.37 -13.30 -31.10
C PRO A 558 1.27 -13.55 -30.06
N SER A 559 1.33 -14.68 -29.37
CA SER A 559 0.49 -14.92 -28.20
C SER A 559 1.03 -14.20 -26.96
N TYR A 560 0.16 -13.96 -25.97
CA TYR A 560 0.53 -13.49 -24.64
C TYR A 560 1.73 -14.25 -24.04
N ASP A 561 1.66 -15.58 -24.03
CA ASP A 561 2.71 -16.45 -23.45
C ASP A 561 4.08 -16.26 -24.11
N TYR A 562 4.08 -16.00 -25.42
CA TYR A 562 5.31 -15.78 -26.20
C TYR A 562 5.83 -14.34 -26.04
N ALA A 563 4.96 -13.34 -26.18
CA ALA A 563 5.36 -11.94 -26.15
C ALA A 563 5.77 -11.48 -24.75
N HIS A 564 4.92 -11.72 -23.73
CA HIS A 564 5.05 -11.10 -22.42
C HIS A 564 6.43 -11.35 -21.78
N CYS A 565 6.91 -12.59 -21.78
CA CYS A 565 8.20 -12.94 -21.17
C CYS A 565 9.40 -12.41 -21.97
N ILE A 566 9.34 -12.44 -23.30
CA ILE A 566 10.42 -11.89 -24.14
C ILE A 566 10.49 -10.37 -23.97
N VAL A 567 9.37 -9.64 -23.96
CA VAL A 567 9.38 -8.19 -23.80
C VAL A 567 9.87 -7.80 -22.39
N ASP A 568 9.52 -8.55 -21.34
CA ASP A 568 10.14 -8.37 -20.01
C ASP A 568 11.69 -8.49 -20.07
N SER A 569 12.23 -9.40 -20.87
CA SER A 569 13.69 -9.48 -21.08
C SER A 569 14.26 -8.35 -21.94
N LEU A 570 13.51 -7.81 -22.91
CA LEU A 570 13.97 -6.72 -23.80
C LEU A 570 13.95 -5.36 -23.09
N GLU A 571 13.00 -5.16 -22.18
CA GLU A 571 12.88 -3.99 -21.30
C GLU A 571 13.78 -4.06 -20.05
N ASP A 572 14.54 -5.14 -19.86
CA ASP A 572 15.37 -5.40 -18.66
C ASP A 572 14.56 -5.33 -17.36
N ILE A 573 13.37 -5.91 -17.34
CA ILE A 573 12.52 -5.99 -16.15
C ILE A 573 13.21 -6.83 -15.08
N THR A 574 13.58 -6.21 -13.97
CA THR A 574 14.19 -6.92 -12.83
C THR A 574 13.18 -7.81 -12.10
N HIS A 575 11.94 -7.33 -11.94
CA HIS A 575 10.87 -7.95 -11.18
C HIS A 575 9.60 -7.99 -12.04
N SER A 576 9.26 -9.18 -12.55
CA SER A 576 8.04 -9.42 -13.31
C SER A 576 6.95 -9.92 -12.37
N LEU A 577 6.09 -9.02 -11.93
CA LEU A 577 5.07 -9.30 -10.92
C LEU A 577 3.71 -9.56 -11.58
N CYS A 578 2.98 -10.55 -11.09
CA CYS A 578 1.67 -10.94 -11.63
C CYS A 578 0.82 -11.62 -10.56
N THR A 579 -0.38 -12.09 -10.90
CA THR A 579 -1.26 -12.78 -9.93
C THR A 579 -1.06 -14.30 -9.94
N LEU A 580 -1.46 -14.96 -8.86
CA LEU A 580 -1.30 -16.42 -8.67
C LEU A 580 -1.93 -17.27 -9.78
N GLU A 581 -2.94 -16.78 -10.51
CA GLU A 581 -3.48 -17.47 -11.69
C GLU A 581 -2.43 -17.80 -12.76
N PHE A 582 -1.33 -17.05 -12.80
CA PHE A 582 -0.24 -17.23 -13.76
C PHE A 582 0.92 -18.07 -13.21
N GLU A 583 0.88 -18.56 -11.95
CA GLU A 583 1.96 -19.35 -11.33
C GLU A 583 2.30 -20.60 -12.16
N THR A 584 1.29 -21.30 -12.68
CA THR A 584 1.51 -22.48 -13.54
C THR A 584 2.23 -22.13 -14.86
N ARG A 585 2.20 -20.87 -15.31
CA ARG A 585 2.89 -20.40 -16.51
C ARG A 585 4.35 -20.01 -16.28
N ARG A 586 4.81 -19.95 -15.02
CA ARG A 586 6.23 -19.65 -14.71
C ARG A 586 7.19 -20.66 -15.37
N ALA A 587 6.74 -21.91 -15.55
CA ALA A 587 7.49 -22.95 -16.26
C ALA A 587 7.72 -22.61 -17.75
N SER A 588 6.66 -22.22 -18.47
CA SER A 588 6.76 -21.85 -19.88
C SER A 588 7.47 -20.53 -20.10
N TYR A 589 7.32 -19.57 -19.16
CA TYR A 589 8.07 -18.31 -19.12
C TYR A 589 9.59 -18.56 -19.12
N TYR A 590 10.10 -19.32 -18.15
CA TYR A 590 11.54 -19.59 -18.08
C TYR A 590 12.05 -20.53 -19.18
N TRP A 591 11.23 -21.48 -19.65
CA TRP A 591 11.59 -22.32 -20.79
C TRP A 591 11.88 -21.49 -22.05
N LEU A 592 11.07 -20.47 -22.36
CA LEU A 592 11.26 -19.68 -23.58
C LEU A 592 12.50 -18.80 -23.51
N LEU A 593 12.76 -18.19 -22.34
CA LEU A 593 13.95 -17.37 -22.12
C LEU A 593 15.25 -18.20 -22.12
N ASP A 594 15.22 -19.41 -21.57
CA ASP A 594 16.32 -20.38 -21.64
C ASP A 594 16.59 -20.82 -23.10
N ALA A 595 15.54 -21.24 -23.83
CA ALA A 595 15.64 -21.69 -25.22
C ALA A 595 16.20 -20.62 -26.17
N LEU A 596 15.92 -19.33 -25.90
CA LEU A 596 16.46 -18.18 -26.64
C LEU A 596 17.77 -17.62 -26.06
N SER A 597 18.21 -18.10 -24.90
CA SER A 597 19.39 -17.62 -24.17
C SER A 597 19.32 -16.13 -23.80
N LEU A 598 18.13 -15.69 -23.39
CA LEU A 598 17.81 -14.33 -22.98
C LEU A 598 18.03 -14.12 -21.47
N TYR A 599 17.95 -12.85 -21.04
CA TYR A 599 17.91 -12.52 -19.61
C TYR A 599 16.62 -13.06 -18.99
N GLN A 600 16.70 -13.51 -17.73
CA GLN A 600 15.61 -14.12 -16.99
C GLN A 600 15.19 -13.19 -15.83
N PRO A 601 14.12 -12.39 -15.99
CA PRO A 601 13.50 -11.61 -14.91
C PRO A 601 13.13 -12.46 -13.69
N TYR A 602 13.18 -11.86 -12.51
CA TYR A 602 12.63 -12.51 -11.30
C TYR A 602 11.09 -12.44 -11.35
N VAL A 603 10.43 -13.58 -11.58
CA VAL A 603 8.96 -13.68 -11.62
C VAL A 603 8.44 -13.95 -10.21
N TRP A 604 7.47 -13.16 -9.75
CA TRP A 604 6.84 -13.38 -8.46
C TRP A 604 5.35 -13.01 -8.44
N GLU A 605 4.54 -14.00 -8.08
CA GLU A 605 3.09 -13.89 -8.05
C GLU A 605 2.54 -13.48 -6.68
N TYR A 606 1.49 -12.66 -6.68
CA TYR A 606 0.72 -12.27 -5.50
C TYR A 606 -0.76 -12.69 -5.58
N SER A 607 -1.40 -12.79 -4.42
CA SER A 607 -2.84 -13.01 -4.29
C SER A 607 -3.63 -11.88 -4.93
N ARG A 608 -4.60 -12.21 -5.79
CA ARG A 608 -5.48 -11.19 -6.38
C ARG A 608 -6.33 -10.53 -5.31
N LEU A 609 -6.70 -9.27 -5.51
CA LEU A 609 -7.64 -8.58 -4.63
C LEU A 609 -9.08 -8.89 -5.06
N ASN A 610 -9.78 -9.73 -4.30
CA ASN A 610 -11.23 -9.93 -4.40
C ASN A 610 -11.96 -9.11 -3.33
N ILE A 611 -13.10 -8.51 -3.66
CA ILE A 611 -13.99 -7.80 -2.73
C ILE A 611 -15.37 -8.48 -2.66
N THR A 612 -16.05 -8.44 -1.51
CA THR A 612 -17.43 -8.94 -1.36
C THR A 612 -18.45 -8.08 -2.10
N ASN A 613 -19.65 -8.63 -2.34
CA ASN A 613 -20.83 -7.94 -2.90
C ASN A 613 -20.60 -7.31 -4.29
N THR A 614 -19.65 -7.82 -5.07
CA THR A 614 -19.32 -7.32 -6.40
C THR A 614 -18.88 -8.46 -7.32
N VAL A 615 -18.87 -8.18 -8.63
CA VAL A 615 -18.22 -9.02 -9.64
C VAL A 615 -17.08 -8.22 -10.27
N MET A 616 -15.91 -8.84 -10.43
CA MET A 616 -14.74 -8.20 -11.06
C MET A 616 -14.39 -8.79 -12.41
N SER A 617 -14.95 -9.94 -12.78
CA SER A 617 -14.61 -10.58 -14.05
C SER A 617 -15.13 -9.73 -15.21
N LYS A 618 -14.23 -9.36 -16.13
CA LYS A 618 -14.52 -8.50 -17.27
C LYS A 618 -15.75 -8.96 -18.06
N ARG A 619 -15.94 -10.27 -18.26
CA ARG A 619 -17.14 -10.82 -18.91
C ARG A 619 -18.45 -10.49 -18.18
N LYS A 620 -18.48 -10.55 -16.83
CA LYS A 620 -19.66 -10.18 -16.03
C LYS A 620 -19.86 -8.66 -16.04
N LEU A 621 -18.79 -7.86 -15.92
CA LEU A 621 -18.86 -6.39 -16.00
C LEU A 621 -19.35 -5.89 -17.37
N ASN A 622 -18.78 -6.38 -18.48
CA ASN A 622 -19.24 -6.12 -19.85
C ASN A 622 -20.75 -6.39 -19.99
N ARG A 623 -21.25 -7.45 -19.36
CA ARG A 623 -22.65 -7.86 -19.43
C ARG A 623 -23.55 -6.87 -18.67
N LEU A 624 -23.18 -6.47 -17.44
CA LEU A 624 -23.93 -5.49 -16.66
C LEU A 624 -24.10 -4.16 -17.41
N VAL A 625 -23.04 -3.68 -18.05
CA VAL A 625 -23.06 -2.42 -18.82
C VAL A 625 -23.85 -2.59 -20.13
N THR A 626 -23.56 -3.61 -20.94
CA THR A 626 -24.22 -3.81 -22.25
C THR A 626 -25.72 -4.12 -22.13
N GLU A 627 -26.14 -4.81 -21.07
CA GLU A 627 -27.55 -5.12 -20.78
C GLU A 627 -28.25 -4.02 -19.94
N ASN A 628 -27.58 -2.88 -19.68
CA ASN A 628 -28.10 -1.70 -18.97
C ASN A 628 -28.61 -1.95 -17.52
N TYR A 629 -27.97 -2.88 -16.79
CA TYR A 629 -28.20 -3.03 -15.35
C TYR A 629 -27.54 -1.90 -14.52
N VAL A 630 -26.57 -1.21 -15.11
CA VAL A 630 -25.82 -0.08 -14.58
C VAL A 630 -25.74 1.04 -15.61
N ASP A 631 -25.53 2.29 -15.17
CA ASP A 631 -25.56 3.47 -16.04
C ASP A 631 -24.42 3.49 -17.08
N GLY A 632 -23.31 2.81 -16.78
CA GLY A 632 -22.08 2.82 -17.58
C GLY A 632 -20.91 2.16 -16.87
N TRP A 633 -19.73 2.24 -17.48
CA TRP A 633 -18.47 1.74 -16.90
C TRP A 633 -18.00 2.52 -15.66
N ASP A 634 -18.48 3.74 -15.51
CA ASP A 634 -18.23 4.67 -14.40
C ASP A 634 -19.40 4.73 -13.40
N ASP A 635 -20.38 3.82 -13.46
CA ASP A 635 -21.47 3.75 -12.47
C ASP A 635 -20.88 3.57 -11.05
N PRO A 636 -21.22 4.45 -10.07
CA PRO A 636 -20.72 4.38 -8.70
C PRO A 636 -20.88 3.04 -7.96
N ARG A 637 -21.76 2.14 -8.44
CA ARG A 637 -21.98 0.80 -7.87
C ARG A 637 -20.94 -0.22 -8.34
N LEU A 638 -20.22 0.05 -9.42
CA LEU A 638 -19.15 -0.80 -9.93
C LEU A 638 -17.84 -0.57 -9.17
N MET A 639 -17.06 -1.64 -9.00
CA MET A 639 -15.68 -1.56 -8.49
C MET A 639 -14.66 -1.26 -9.60
N THR A 640 -15.09 -0.62 -10.69
CA THR A 640 -14.21 0.01 -11.68
C THR A 640 -13.51 1.21 -11.02
N LEU A 641 -12.29 1.54 -11.44
CA LEU A 641 -11.59 2.71 -10.90
C LEU A 641 -12.29 4.02 -11.33
N ALA A 642 -12.88 4.05 -12.52
CA ALA A 642 -13.80 5.10 -12.94
C ALA A 642 -15.03 5.23 -12.03
N GLY A 643 -15.71 4.11 -11.72
CA GLY A 643 -16.88 4.08 -10.84
C GLY A 643 -16.55 4.52 -9.41
N LEU A 644 -15.42 4.07 -8.88
CA LEU A 644 -14.95 4.49 -7.56
C LEU A 644 -14.59 5.99 -7.52
N ARG A 645 -13.92 6.52 -8.54
CA ARG A 645 -13.65 7.96 -8.67
C ARG A 645 -14.96 8.76 -8.71
N ARG A 646 -15.92 8.38 -9.57
CA ARG A 646 -17.24 9.02 -9.67
C ARG A 646 -18.09 8.87 -8.40
N ARG A 647 -17.90 7.79 -7.64
CA ARG A 647 -18.48 7.62 -6.30
C ARG A 647 -17.90 8.60 -5.28
N GLY A 648 -16.77 9.24 -5.57
CA GLY A 648 -16.07 10.19 -4.68
C GLY A 648 -14.96 9.55 -3.84
N VAL A 649 -14.60 8.30 -4.12
CA VAL A 649 -13.46 7.63 -3.49
C VAL A 649 -12.17 8.23 -4.04
N THR A 650 -11.21 8.51 -3.17
CA THR A 650 -9.90 9.07 -3.55
C THR A 650 -8.87 7.98 -3.81
N SER A 651 -7.89 8.28 -4.66
CA SER A 651 -6.78 7.38 -4.97
C SER A 651 -5.88 7.11 -3.76
N THR A 652 -5.71 8.09 -2.88
CA THR A 652 -5.02 7.96 -1.58
C THR A 652 -5.71 6.95 -0.66
N ALA A 653 -7.04 7.00 -0.52
CA ALA A 653 -7.79 6.02 0.26
C ALA A 653 -7.69 4.59 -0.32
N ILE A 654 -7.70 4.45 -1.66
CA ILE A 654 -7.48 3.17 -2.34
C ILE A 654 -6.06 2.65 -2.08
N ASN A 655 -5.04 3.49 -2.22
CA ASN A 655 -3.64 3.12 -1.98
C ASN A 655 -3.43 2.72 -0.50
N ALA A 656 -4.06 3.42 0.45
CA ALA A 656 -4.04 3.07 1.88
C ALA A 656 -4.73 1.73 2.16
N PHE A 657 -5.88 1.46 1.52
CA PHE A 657 -6.58 0.18 1.61
C PHE A 657 -5.74 -0.99 1.07
N VAL A 658 -5.14 -0.83 -0.11
CA VAL A 658 -4.25 -1.83 -0.71
C VAL A 658 -3.02 -2.08 0.17
N ARG A 659 -2.40 -1.02 0.71
CA ARG A 659 -1.30 -1.13 1.69
C ARG A 659 -1.72 -1.94 2.92
N GLY A 660 -2.90 -1.64 3.49
CA GLY A 660 -3.42 -2.33 4.66
C GLY A 660 -3.76 -3.81 4.43
N ILE A 661 -4.09 -4.21 3.20
CA ILE A 661 -4.23 -5.64 2.81
C ILE A 661 -2.87 -6.32 2.72
N GLY A 662 -1.85 -5.61 2.20
CA GLY A 662 -0.50 -6.12 2.01
C GLY A 662 -0.32 -7.01 0.79
N ILE A 663 0.93 -7.44 0.59
CA ILE A 663 1.38 -8.25 -0.54
C ILE A 663 1.65 -9.68 -0.03
N THR A 664 0.81 -10.64 -0.42
CA THR A 664 0.85 -12.03 0.08
C THR A 664 0.70 -13.03 -1.06
N ARG A 665 1.06 -14.30 -0.81
CA ARG A 665 0.76 -15.45 -1.71
C ARG A 665 -0.42 -16.30 -1.23
N SER A 666 -1.15 -15.85 -0.21
CA SER A 666 -2.33 -16.55 0.31
C SER A 666 -3.54 -16.22 -0.57
N ASP A 667 -3.97 -17.17 -1.39
CA ASP A 667 -5.19 -17.04 -2.18
C ASP A 667 -6.46 -17.24 -1.32
N GLY A 668 -7.62 -16.85 -1.85
CA GLY A 668 -8.93 -17.14 -1.26
C GLY A 668 -9.45 -16.14 -0.20
N SER A 669 -8.67 -15.15 0.24
CA SER A 669 -9.18 -14.13 1.17
C SER A 669 -10.05 -13.10 0.45
N MET A 670 -11.37 -13.32 0.42
CA MET A 670 -12.31 -12.29 -0.04
C MET A 670 -12.37 -11.14 0.97
N ILE A 671 -12.02 -9.93 0.54
CA ILE A 671 -11.96 -8.75 1.41
C ILE A 671 -13.34 -8.13 1.50
N ARG A 672 -13.83 -7.90 2.72
CA ARG A 672 -15.10 -7.20 2.96
C ARG A 672 -15.07 -5.77 2.43
N LEU A 673 -16.11 -5.37 1.70
CA LEU A 673 -16.26 -4.01 1.16
C LEU A 673 -16.15 -2.93 2.23
N GLU A 674 -16.66 -3.21 3.44
CA GLU A 674 -16.60 -2.34 4.61
C GLU A 674 -15.16 -1.94 4.96
N ARG A 675 -14.16 -2.77 4.62
CA ARG A 675 -12.74 -2.45 4.83
C ARG A 675 -12.23 -1.38 3.87
N LEU A 676 -12.68 -1.37 2.60
CA LEU A 676 -12.40 -0.26 1.68
C LEU A 676 -13.08 1.01 2.19
N GLU A 677 -14.36 0.90 2.54
CA GLU A 677 -15.15 2.03 3.06
C GLU A 677 -14.57 2.64 4.34
N TYR A 678 -13.95 1.85 5.22
CA TYR A 678 -13.22 2.34 6.39
C TYR A 678 -12.11 3.34 6.00
N HIS A 679 -11.23 2.97 5.05
CA HIS A 679 -10.14 3.87 4.62
C HIS A 679 -10.68 5.13 3.95
N VAL A 680 -11.81 5.03 3.23
CA VAL A 680 -12.49 6.21 2.65
C VAL A 680 -13.03 7.13 3.74
N ARG A 681 -13.68 6.60 4.79
CA ARG A 681 -14.18 7.40 5.92
C ARG A 681 -13.05 8.09 6.69
N GLU A 682 -11.95 7.39 6.94
CA GLU A 682 -10.79 7.92 7.68
C GLU A 682 -10.13 9.11 6.98
N GLU A 683 -10.10 9.11 5.64
CA GLU A 683 -9.61 10.23 4.86
C GLU A 683 -10.64 11.36 4.77
N LEU A 684 -11.88 11.05 4.35
CA LEU A 684 -12.91 12.08 4.14
C LEU A 684 -13.33 12.77 5.45
N ASN A 685 -13.19 12.15 6.62
CA ASN A 685 -13.39 12.81 7.91
C ASN A 685 -12.40 13.97 8.16
N LYS A 686 -11.22 13.93 7.51
CA LYS A 686 -10.15 14.93 7.61
C LYS A 686 -10.21 15.95 6.47
N THR A 687 -10.60 15.52 5.26
CA THR A 687 -10.51 16.33 4.03
C THR A 687 -11.84 16.91 3.53
N ALA A 688 -12.98 16.26 3.79
CA ALA A 688 -14.27 16.70 3.27
C ALA A 688 -14.92 17.77 4.16
N SER A 689 -15.39 18.86 3.54
CA SER A 689 -16.00 19.96 4.29
C SER A 689 -17.43 19.64 4.73
N ARG A 690 -17.85 20.13 5.89
CA ARG A 690 -19.17 19.88 6.48
C ARG A 690 -20.21 20.86 5.99
N THR A 691 -21.38 20.31 5.67
CA THR A 691 -22.52 21.07 5.18
C THR A 691 -23.82 20.41 5.64
N MET A 692 -24.93 21.15 5.61
CA MET A 692 -26.25 20.64 5.96
C MET A 692 -27.12 20.52 4.70
N VAL A 693 -27.64 19.31 4.50
CA VAL A 693 -28.60 18.95 3.45
C VAL A 693 -29.65 18.06 4.09
N VAL A 694 -30.92 18.31 3.80
CA VAL A 694 -32.07 17.54 4.28
C VAL A 694 -32.67 16.78 3.10
N LEU A 695 -32.67 15.46 3.17
CA LEU A 695 -33.10 14.59 2.07
C LEU A 695 -34.62 14.50 1.95
N GLN A 696 -35.32 14.43 3.07
CA GLN A 696 -36.79 14.39 3.13
C GLN A 696 -37.29 15.57 3.97
N PRO A 697 -37.44 16.77 3.39
CA PRO A 697 -37.70 17.99 4.14
C PRO A 697 -39.10 18.04 4.75
N LEU A 698 -39.14 18.05 6.09
CA LEU A 698 -40.31 18.32 6.90
C LEU A 698 -40.26 19.76 7.41
N LYS A 699 -41.30 20.55 7.10
CA LYS A 699 -41.39 21.97 7.44
C LYS A 699 -41.65 22.18 8.93
N VAL A 700 -40.89 23.09 9.54
CA VAL A 700 -41.01 23.54 10.93
C VAL A 700 -41.09 25.06 10.96
N VAL A 701 -42.16 25.61 11.54
CA VAL A 701 -42.38 27.05 11.69
C VAL A 701 -42.04 27.46 13.13
N ILE A 702 -41.11 28.40 13.27
CA ILE A 702 -40.68 28.99 14.53
C ILE A 702 -41.62 30.15 14.87
N THR A 703 -42.55 29.95 15.81
CA THR A 703 -43.67 30.87 16.08
C THR A 703 -43.27 32.12 16.85
N ASN A 704 -42.15 32.07 17.58
CA ASN A 704 -41.64 33.18 18.41
C ASN A 704 -40.44 33.92 17.77
N LEU A 705 -40.22 33.76 16.46
CA LEU A 705 -39.26 34.55 15.67
C LEU A 705 -40.04 35.45 14.68
N GLU A 706 -39.57 36.67 14.45
CA GLU A 706 -40.24 37.60 13.54
C GLU A 706 -40.19 37.08 12.08
N PRO A 707 -41.31 37.06 11.33
CA PRO A 707 -41.38 36.41 10.01
C PRO A 707 -40.42 36.92 8.93
N ASN A 708 -39.83 38.10 9.10
CA ASN A 708 -38.89 38.70 8.16
C ASN A 708 -37.43 38.72 8.66
N SER A 709 -37.16 38.07 9.80
CA SER A 709 -35.82 38.02 10.40
C SER A 709 -35.02 36.84 9.83
N VAL A 710 -33.83 37.14 9.32
CA VAL A 710 -32.80 36.14 8.96
C VAL A 710 -31.56 36.42 9.80
N ILE A 711 -31.04 35.39 10.46
CA ILE A 711 -29.84 35.45 11.29
C ILE A 711 -28.77 34.57 10.66
N ASP A 712 -27.65 35.16 10.22
CA ASP A 712 -26.51 34.41 9.70
C ASP A 712 -25.66 33.80 10.82
N LEU A 713 -25.72 32.47 10.93
CA LEU A 713 -24.99 31.69 11.93
C LEU A 713 -23.68 31.14 11.37
N ASP A 714 -22.67 31.02 12.23
CA ASP A 714 -21.38 30.42 11.87
C ASP A 714 -21.38 28.90 12.07
N ALA A 715 -21.24 28.16 10.97
CA ALA A 715 -21.07 26.72 10.95
C ALA A 715 -19.62 26.34 10.63
N LYS A 716 -19.07 25.34 11.31
CA LYS A 716 -17.69 24.87 11.08
C LYS A 716 -17.60 23.94 9.87
N LYS A 717 -16.55 24.11 9.05
CA LYS A 717 -16.27 23.24 7.90
C LYS A 717 -15.58 21.91 8.27
N TRP A 718 -14.77 21.84 9.32
CA TRP A 718 -14.11 20.59 9.77
C TRP A 718 -14.09 20.51 11.33
N PRO A 719 -13.85 19.34 11.97
CA PRO A 719 -13.98 19.21 13.43
C PRO A 719 -12.90 20.00 14.15
N ASP A 720 -11.67 19.77 13.72
CA ASP A 720 -10.44 20.26 14.33
C ASP A 720 -10.05 21.63 13.78
N ALA A 721 -11.03 22.37 13.26
CA ALA A 721 -10.83 23.67 12.67
C ALA A 721 -10.45 24.71 13.74
N PRO A 722 -9.36 25.49 13.55
CA PRO A 722 -9.01 26.59 14.44
C PRO A 722 -10.22 27.49 14.67
N ASN A 723 -10.45 27.91 15.92
CA ASN A 723 -11.61 28.74 16.25
C ASN A 723 -11.40 30.20 15.80
N ASP A 724 -10.14 30.53 15.55
CA ASP A 724 -9.52 31.83 15.37
C ASP A 724 -9.25 32.14 13.88
N ASP A 725 -9.46 31.17 12.99
CA ASP A 725 -9.47 31.36 11.54
C ASP A 725 -10.90 31.52 11.00
N ALA A 726 -11.19 32.65 10.34
CA ALA A 726 -12.49 32.88 9.70
C ALA A 726 -12.76 31.96 8.51
N SER A 727 -11.72 31.45 7.82
CA SER A 727 -11.87 30.55 6.66
C SER A 727 -12.45 29.18 7.03
N SER A 728 -12.26 28.78 8.30
CA SER A 728 -12.77 27.56 8.92
C SER A 728 -14.30 27.51 9.08
N TYR A 729 -14.99 28.64 8.85
CA TYR A 729 -16.43 28.78 9.00
C TYR A 729 -17.13 29.07 7.65
N TYR A 730 -18.43 28.83 7.61
CA TYR A 730 -19.33 29.29 6.56
C TYR A 730 -20.64 29.77 7.19
N LYS A 731 -21.31 30.73 6.53
CA LYS A 731 -22.58 31.27 7.01
C LYS A 731 -23.76 30.36 6.64
N VAL A 732 -24.68 30.21 7.60
CA VAL A 732 -25.94 29.48 7.45
C VAL A 732 -27.08 30.40 7.88
N PRO A 733 -28.05 30.69 7.00
CA PRO A 733 -29.20 31.52 7.37
C PRO A 733 -30.13 30.75 8.30
N PHE A 734 -30.59 31.40 9.37
CA PHE A 734 -31.65 30.94 10.26
C PHE A 734 -32.82 31.90 10.20
N SER A 735 -33.98 31.40 9.76
CA SER A 735 -35.23 32.16 9.61
C SER A 735 -36.38 31.46 10.34
N ASN A 736 -37.58 32.02 10.28
CA ASN A 736 -38.75 31.46 10.96
C ASN A 736 -39.28 30.17 10.30
N VAL A 737 -38.84 29.81 9.08
CA VAL A 737 -39.18 28.54 8.43
C VAL A 737 -37.91 27.72 8.25
N VAL A 738 -37.83 26.62 8.99
CA VAL A 738 -36.73 25.65 8.91
C VAL A 738 -37.26 24.29 8.49
N TYR A 739 -36.39 23.47 7.91
CA TYR A 739 -36.69 22.11 7.47
C TYR A 739 -35.74 21.13 8.15
N ILE A 740 -36.29 20.01 8.63
CA ILE A 740 -35.57 18.88 9.23
C ILE A 740 -35.90 17.61 8.46
N GLU A 741 -35.20 16.50 8.70
CA GLU A 741 -35.59 15.21 8.09
C GLU A 741 -36.96 14.75 8.61
N GLN A 742 -37.79 14.21 7.73
CA GLN A 742 -39.05 13.55 8.08
C GLN A 742 -38.85 12.46 9.15
N THR A 743 -37.70 11.78 9.14
CA THR A 743 -37.35 10.72 10.11
C THR A 743 -36.94 11.24 11.49
N ASP A 744 -36.61 12.54 11.60
CA ASP A 744 -36.27 13.22 12.85
C ASP A 744 -37.49 13.75 13.61
N PHE A 745 -38.71 13.53 13.13
CA PHE A 745 -39.94 13.75 13.88
C PHE A 745 -40.74 12.45 14.12
N ARG A 746 -41.33 12.30 15.31
CA ARG A 746 -42.32 11.25 15.63
C ARG A 746 -43.44 11.75 16.53
N MET A 747 -44.67 11.30 16.26
CA MET A 747 -45.86 11.59 17.09
C MET A 747 -45.78 11.03 18.52
N LYS A 748 -45.01 9.97 18.75
CA LYS A 748 -44.81 9.36 20.08
C LYS A 748 -43.33 9.35 20.41
N ASP A 749 -42.98 9.95 21.54
CA ASP A 749 -41.63 9.93 22.06
C ASP A 749 -41.26 8.58 22.70
N SER A 750 -39.97 8.29 22.80
CA SER A 750 -39.43 7.16 23.57
C SER A 750 -38.09 7.53 24.20
N LYS A 751 -37.70 6.82 25.27
CA LYS A 751 -36.48 7.14 26.05
C LYS A 751 -35.19 7.14 25.22
N ASP A 752 -35.16 6.33 24.16
CA ASP A 752 -34.00 6.15 23.29
C ASP A 752 -34.09 6.98 21.99
N TYR A 753 -35.17 7.75 21.81
CA TYR A 753 -35.34 8.62 20.66
C TYR A 753 -34.70 9.99 20.92
N TYR A 754 -33.85 10.44 19.99
CA TYR A 754 -33.18 11.74 20.06
C TYR A 754 -33.73 12.78 19.08
N GLY A 755 -34.76 12.42 18.29
CA GLY A 755 -35.49 13.35 17.43
C GLY A 755 -36.59 14.14 18.16
N LEU A 756 -37.28 14.98 17.40
CA LEU A 756 -38.36 15.87 17.81
C LEU A 756 -39.68 15.11 17.99
N ALA A 757 -40.46 15.50 18.99
CA ALA A 757 -41.78 14.95 19.30
C ALA A 757 -42.62 16.05 19.99
N PRO A 758 -43.96 15.92 20.05
CA PRO A 758 -44.81 16.91 20.72
C PRO A 758 -44.34 17.24 22.15
N GLY A 759 -44.16 18.53 22.44
CA GLY A 759 -43.70 19.04 23.74
C GLY A 759 -42.20 18.86 24.03
N LYS A 760 -41.45 18.16 23.18
CA LYS A 760 -40.02 17.85 23.36
C LYS A 760 -39.12 18.93 22.75
N THR A 761 -37.92 19.09 23.32
CA THR A 761 -36.88 20.02 22.85
C THR A 761 -35.71 19.29 22.20
N VAL A 762 -35.20 19.81 21.08
CA VAL A 762 -33.99 19.35 20.36
C VAL A 762 -33.11 20.55 19.99
N LEU A 763 -31.81 20.35 19.79
CA LEU A 763 -30.89 21.39 19.33
C LEU A 763 -30.76 21.34 17.82
N LEU A 764 -30.99 22.47 17.15
CA LEU A 764 -30.59 22.65 15.76
C LEU A 764 -29.06 22.89 15.72
N ARG A 765 -28.33 22.08 14.95
CA ARG A 765 -26.86 22.13 14.87
C ARG A 765 -26.40 23.53 14.43
N TYR A 766 -25.37 24.06 15.09
CA TYR A 766 -24.89 25.46 14.95
C TYR A 766 -25.89 26.57 15.34
N ALA A 767 -27.12 26.24 15.72
CA ALA A 767 -28.19 27.19 16.01
C ALA A 767 -28.72 27.09 17.46
N PHE A 768 -30.05 27.08 17.62
CA PHE A 768 -30.75 27.19 18.90
C PHE A 768 -31.54 25.91 19.24
N PRO A 769 -31.82 25.63 20.53
CA PRO A 769 -32.82 24.65 20.91
C PRO A 769 -34.21 25.08 20.42
N ILE A 770 -34.97 24.14 19.84
CA ILE A 770 -36.37 24.31 19.47
C ILE A 770 -37.25 23.31 20.23
N LYS A 771 -38.45 23.73 20.62
CA LYS A 771 -39.45 22.90 21.30
C LYS A 771 -40.72 22.82 20.46
N CYS A 772 -41.16 21.61 20.10
CA CYS A 772 -42.42 21.43 19.37
C CYS A 772 -43.61 21.80 20.27
N THR A 773 -44.47 22.70 19.78
CA THR A 773 -45.69 23.18 20.45
C THR A 773 -46.94 22.58 19.82
N GLU A 774 -47.03 22.56 18.48
CA GLU A 774 -48.16 22.04 17.72
C GLU A 774 -47.70 21.23 16.50
N VAL A 775 -48.58 20.37 15.99
CA VAL A 775 -48.31 19.48 14.84
C VAL A 775 -49.51 19.53 13.90
N VAL A 776 -49.28 19.97 12.67
CA VAL A 776 -50.28 20.03 11.61
C VAL A 776 -50.26 18.72 10.82
N LEU A 777 -51.39 18.03 10.83
CA LEU A 777 -51.63 16.81 10.05
C LEU A 777 -52.36 17.14 8.75
N SER A 778 -52.16 16.34 7.71
CA SER A 778 -52.95 16.38 6.48
C SER A 778 -54.40 15.92 6.72
N ASP A 779 -55.24 16.04 5.69
CA ASP A 779 -56.63 15.57 5.67
C ASP A 779 -56.78 14.08 6.03
N ASP A 780 -55.75 13.25 5.78
CA ASP A 780 -55.72 11.83 6.13
C ASP A 780 -55.51 11.54 7.64
N LYS A 781 -55.17 12.57 8.42
CA LYS A 781 -54.89 12.56 9.87
C LYS A 781 -53.76 11.61 10.31
N LYS A 782 -52.87 11.22 9.41
CA LYS A 782 -51.71 10.34 9.62
C LYS A 782 -50.40 10.98 9.16
N THR A 783 -50.43 11.73 8.06
CA THR A 783 -49.25 12.39 7.50
C THR A 783 -49.01 13.73 8.18
N VAL A 784 -47.79 13.94 8.68
CA VAL A 784 -47.36 15.20 9.29
C VAL A 784 -46.86 16.12 8.18
N VAL A 785 -47.46 17.31 8.08
CA VAL A 785 -47.19 18.28 7.00
C VAL A 785 -46.33 19.44 7.50
N GLU A 786 -46.64 19.96 8.68
CA GLU A 786 -45.96 21.10 9.29
C GLU A 786 -45.90 20.93 10.81
N ILE A 787 -44.81 21.39 11.42
CA ILE A 787 -44.64 21.41 12.88
C ILE A 787 -44.50 22.87 13.32
N HIS A 788 -45.17 23.27 14.39
CA HIS A 788 -44.89 24.56 15.04
C HIS A 788 -43.98 24.34 16.24
N ALA A 789 -43.03 25.24 16.41
CA ALA A 789 -42.05 25.17 17.48
C ALA A 789 -41.66 26.56 18.00
N GLU A 790 -41.21 26.61 19.24
CA GLU A 790 -40.60 27.79 19.85
C GLU A 790 -39.09 27.59 20.00
N TYR A 791 -38.28 28.60 19.64
CA TYR A 791 -36.82 28.57 19.84
C TYR A 791 -36.41 29.25 21.16
N ASP A 792 -35.32 28.76 21.78
CA ASP A 792 -34.70 29.37 22.96
C ASP A 792 -33.42 30.14 22.59
N PRO A 793 -33.46 31.47 22.46
CA PRO A 793 -32.27 32.28 22.16
C PRO A 793 -31.20 32.21 23.26
N PHE A 794 -31.60 31.94 24.50
CA PHE A 794 -30.70 31.93 25.66
C PHE A 794 -30.04 30.56 25.92
N LYS A 795 -30.42 29.52 25.17
CA LYS A 795 -29.88 28.15 25.27
C LYS A 795 -29.87 27.59 26.71
N LYS A 796 -30.91 27.90 27.50
CA LYS A 796 -31.07 27.54 28.92
C LYS A 796 -31.12 26.03 29.12
N THR A 797 -31.82 25.33 28.23
CA THR A 797 -31.87 23.87 28.20
C THR A 797 -30.88 23.32 27.17
N LYS A 798 -30.06 22.35 27.60
CA LYS A 798 -29.22 21.53 26.71
C LYS A 798 -29.97 20.21 26.41
N PRO A 799 -30.71 20.11 25.28
CA PRO A 799 -31.40 18.87 24.93
C PRO A 799 -30.40 17.78 24.54
N LYS A 800 -30.83 16.51 24.62
CA LYS A 800 -29.99 15.36 24.24
C LYS A 800 -29.86 15.18 22.72
N GLY A 801 -30.86 15.64 21.97
CA GLY A 801 -30.92 15.51 20.51
C GLY A 801 -30.27 16.69 19.80
N VAL A 802 -29.49 16.41 18.75
CA VAL A 802 -28.94 17.41 17.84
C VAL A 802 -29.29 17.03 16.41
N LEU A 803 -30.00 17.92 15.70
CA LEU A 803 -30.48 17.71 14.33
C LEU A 803 -29.72 18.61 13.34
N HIS A 804 -29.49 18.13 12.13
CA HIS A 804 -29.19 19.01 11.00
C HIS A 804 -30.48 19.60 10.45
N TRP A 805 -30.37 20.74 9.78
CA TRP A 805 -31.51 21.51 9.29
C TRP A 805 -31.04 22.43 8.16
N VAL A 806 -32.00 22.94 7.41
CA VAL A 806 -31.83 24.02 6.42
C VAL A 806 -33.01 24.98 6.58
N ALA A 807 -32.91 26.22 6.10
CA ALA A 807 -33.98 27.20 6.23
C ALA A 807 -34.16 28.02 4.97
N GLU A 808 -35.29 28.73 4.87
CA GLU A 808 -35.51 29.74 3.84
C GLU A 808 -34.39 30.81 3.95
N PRO A 809 -33.55 31.01 2.92
CA PRO A 809 -32.44 31.97 2.98
C PRO A 809 -32.90 33.43 3.02
N SER A 810 -34.12 33.68 2.57
CA SER A 810 -34.84 34.94 2.71
C SER A 810 -36.35 34.65 2.76
N PRO A 811 -37.17 35.53 3.37
CA PRO A 811 -38.58 35.23 3.62
C PRO A 811 -39.35 34.86 2.34
N GLY A 812 -39.97 33.68 2.32
CA GLY A 812 -40.76 33.19 1.18
C GLY A 812 -39.93 32.65 0.01
N VAL A 813 -38.64 32.38 0.21
CA VAL A 813 -37.77 31.75 -0.79
C VAL A 813 -37.40 30.34 -0.34
N ASP A 814 -37.72 29.34 -1.17
CA ASP A 814 -37.35 27.94 -0.91
C ASP A 814 -35.82 27.78 -0.74
N PRO A 815 -35.35 26.84 0.12
CA PRO A 815 -33.95 26.44 0.16
C PRO A 815 -33.42 25.93 -1.19
N LEU A 816 -32.09 25.86 -1.32
CA LEU A 816 -31.44 25.36 -2.53
C LEU A 816 -31.84 23.91 -2.79
N LYS A 817 -32.44 23.62 -3.96
CA LYS A 817 -32.89 22.28 -4.35
C LYS A 817 -31.74 21.53 -5.03
N VAL A 818 -31.48 20.30 -4.57
CA VAL A 818 -30.39 19.45 -5.10
C VAL A 818 -30.90 18.01 -5.28
N GLU A 819 -30.36 17.30 -6.28
CA GLU A 819 -30.56 15.85 -6.43
C GLU A 819 -29.52 15.11 -5.59
N VAL A 820 -29.94 14.08 -4.85
CA VAL A 820 -29.03 13.21 -4.08
C VAL A 820 -29.22 11.76 -4.49
N ARG A 821 -28.14 11.12 -4.92
CA ARG A 821 -28.10 9.72 -5.36
C ARG A 821 -27.50 8.86 -4.25
N LEU A 822 -28.33 8.05 -3.60
CA LEU A 822 -27.93 7.16 -2.53
C LEU A 822 -27.58 5.79 -3.12
N PHE A 823 -26.30 5.41 -3.06
CA PHE A 823 -25.83 4.10 -3.53
C PHE A 823 -25.66 3.12 -2.37
N ASP A 824 -26.01 1.86 -2.63
CA ASP A 824 -25.76 0.70 -1.75
C ASP A 824 -25.11 -0.43 -2.57
N LYS A 825 -24.85 -1.57 -1.92
CA LYS A 825 -24.29 -2.78 -2.54
C LYS A 825 -25.11 -3.20 -3.76
N LEU A 826 -24.42 -3.45 -4.89
CA LEU A 826 -25.05 -3.88 -6.15
C LEU A 826 -25.62 -5.30 -6.06
N PHE A 827 -24.96 -6.16 -5.28
CA PHE A 827 -25.33 -7.57 -5.07
C PHE A 827 -25.63 -7.85 -3.60
N LEU A 828 -26.68 -8.62 -3.35
CA LEU A 828 -27.12 -8.99 -2.01
C LEU A 828 -26.16 -10.00 -1.35
N SER A 829 -25.69 -10.99 -2.11
CA SER A 829 -24.77 -12.02 -1.63
C SER A 829 -23.34 -11.50 -1.47
N GLU A 830 -22.58 -12.04 -0.50
CA GLU A 830 -21.15 -11.69 -0.34
C GLU A 830 -20.32 -12.14 -1.56
N ASN A 831 -20.66 -13.27 -2.20
CA ASN A 831 -19.98 -13.80 -3.39
C ASN A 831 -20.95 -14.08 -4.56
N PRO A 832 -21.41 -13.06 -5.31
CA PRO A 832 -22.20 -13.26 -6.54
C PRO A 832 -21.35 -13.86 -7.68
N GLY A 833 -20.04 -14.03 -7.47
CA GLY A 833 -19.14 -14.67 -8.43
C GLY A 833 -19.52 -16.11 -8.73
N GLU A 834 -19.94 -16.85 -7.70
CA GLU A 834 -20.16 -18.32 -7.70
C GLU A 834 -21.61 -18.76 -7.89
N LEU A 835 -22.57 -17.82 -7.91
CA LEU A 835 -23.97 -18.14 -8.19
C LEU A 835 -24.18 -18.45 -9.69
N ASP A 836 -24.93 -19.52 -9.98
CA ASP A 836 -25.34 -19.88 -11.35
C ASP A 836 -26.09 -18.72 -12.02
N ASN A 837 -27.18 -18.26 -11.39
CA ASN A 837 -27.95 -17.10 -11.80
C ASN A 837 -27.56 -15.83 -11.03
N TRP A 838 -26.29 -15.45 -11.06
CA TRP A 838 -25.78 -14.25 -10.35
C TRP A 838 -26.45 -12.91 -10.69
N LEU A 839 -27.25 -12.81 -11.76
CA LEU A 839 -28.04 -11.60 -12.06
C LEU A 839 -29.32 -11.49 -11.21
N ASP A 840 -29.85 -12.61 -10.71
CA ASP A 840 -31.03 -12.63 -9.84
C ASP A 840 -30.71 -12.10 -8.42
N ASP A 841 -29.42 -11.98 -8.08
CA ASP A 841 -28.89 -11.46 -6.81
C ASP A 841 -28.69 -9.93 -6.80
N LEU A 842 -29.08 -9.24 -7.89
CA LEU A 842 -29.01 -7.78 -7.99
C LEU A 842 -29.94 -7.11 -6.98
N ASN A 843 -29.41 -6.16 -6.22
CA ASN A 843 -30.15 -5.39 -5.24
C ASN A 843 -30.99 -4.28 -5.92
N PRO A 844 -32.33 -4.33 -5.85
CA PRO A 844 -33.20 -3.29 -6.44
C PRO A 844 -33.05 -1.93 -5.75
N GLU A 845 -32.62 -1.90 -4.47
CA GLU A 845 -32.38 -0.66 -3.71
C GLU A 845 -30.91 -0.17 -3.83
N SER A 846 -30.11 -0.74 -4.74
CA SER A 846 -28.69 -0.35 -4.94
C SER A 846 -28.49 1.11 -5.36
N LYS A 847 -29.52 1.76 -5.91
CA LYS A 847 -29.52 3.18 -6.31
C LYS A 847 -30.88 3.80 -6.01
N VAL A 848 -30.95 4.69 -5.03
CA VAL A 848 -32.15 5.49 -4.69
C VAL A 848 -31.89 6.95 -5.02
N ILE A 849 -32.72 7.55 -5.87
CA ILE A 849 -32.61 8.95 -6.28
C ILE A 849 -33.59 9.80 -5.47
N ILE A 850 -33.09 10.83 -4.79
CA ILE A 850 -33.86 11.85 -4.09
C ILE A 850 -33.81 13.13 -4.96
N PRO A 851 -34.86 13.45 -5.72
CA PRO A 851 -34.80 14.53 -6.73
C PRO A 851 -34.85 15.95 -6.16
N CYS A 852 -35.39 16.11 -4.95
CA CYS A 852 -35.68 17.41 -4.32
C CYS A 852 -35.24 17.43 -2.85
N ALA A 853 -33.96 17.21 -2.58
CA ALA A 853 -33.38 17.50 -1.27
C ALA A 853 -33.17 19.01 -1.10
N TYR A 854 -33.19 19.51 0.13
CA TYR A 854 -32.95 20.93 0.45
C TYR A 854 -31.57 21.12 1.07
N ALA A 855 -30.80 22.07 0.55
CA ALA A 855 -29.41 22.34 0.91
C ALA A 855 -29.23 23.78 1.42
N VAL A 856 -28.16 24.02 2.19
CA VAL A 856 -27.72 25.38 2.53
C VAL A 856 -27.27 26.15 1.27
N PRO A 857 -27.47 27.49 1.19
CA PRO A 857 -27.12 28.27 0.00
C PRO A 857 -25.64 28.21 -0.40
N ALA A 858 -24.74 27.99 0.55
CA ALA A 858 -23.30 27.85 0.31
C ALA A 858 -22.95 26.72 -0.69
N LEU A 859 -23.77 25.67 -0.77
CA LEU A 859 -23.56 24.59 -1.74
C LEU A 859 -23.80 25.00 -3.20
N LYS A 860 -24.35 26.19 -3.48
CA LYS A 860 -24.53 26.70 -4.84
C LYS A 860 -23.22 26.83 -5.63
N PHE A 861 -22.10 26.96 -4.92
CA PHE A 861 -20.76 27.12 -5.49
C PHE A 861 -19.92 25.84 -5.46
N ALA A 862 -20.53 24.67 -5.21
CA ALA A 862 -19.84 23.39 -5.27
C ALA A 862 -19.43 23.07 -6.73
N GLU A 863 -18.16 22.76 -6.95
CA GLU A 863 -17.64 22.32 -8.24
C GLU A 863 -17.71 20.78 -8.37
N VAL A 864 -17.59 20.24 -9.58
CA VAL A 864 -17.52 18.79 -9.81
C VAL A 864 -16.30 18.20 -9.07
N ASP A 865 -16.44 16.99 -8.53
CA ASP A 865 -15.48 16.32 -7.64
C ASP A 865 -15.31 16.97 -6.25
N ASP A 866 -16.00 18.07 -5.88
CA ASP A 866 -16.01 18.57 -4.50
C ASP A 866 -16.62 17.54 -3.53
N LYS A 867 -15.98 17.39 -2.36
CA LYS A 867 -16.33 16.36 -1.36
C LYS A 867 -16.82 17.00 -0.07
N PHE A 868 -18.00 16.55 0.36
CA PHE A 868 -18.69 17.07 1.53
C PHE A 868 -19.07 15.96 2.49
N GLN A 869 -18.97 16.24 3.79
CA GLN A 869 -19.72 15.49 4.79
C GLN A 869 -21.08 16.17 4.98
N PHE A 870 -22.15 15.52 4.51
CA PHE A 870 -23.51 15.94 4.84
C PHE A 870 -23.79 15.52 6.28
N GLU A 871 -24.03 16.50 7.14
CA GLU A 871 -24.16 16.29 8.58
C GLU A 871 -25.17 15.19 8.93
N ARG A 872 -24.74 14.27 9.81
CA ARG A 872 -25.48 13.05 10.23
C ARG A 872 -25.80 12.01 9.13
N LEU A 873 -25.65 12.33 7.84
CA LEU A 873 -26.04 11.47 6.72
C LEU A 873 -24.89 10.60 6.19
N GLY A 874 -23.75 11.19 5.84
CA GLY A 874 -22.68 10.50 5.15
C GLY A 874 -21.68 11.43 4.47
N TYR A 875 -20.80 10.87 3.67
CA TYR A 875 -19.92 11.61 2.76
C TYR A 875 -20.46 11.52 1.34
N PHE A 876 -20.38 12.65 0.63
CA PHE A 876 -20.96 12.88 -0.68
C PHE A 876 -19.97 13.62 -1.57
N VAL A 877 -20.09 13.41 -2.89
CA VAL A 877 -19.33 14.12 -3.92
C VAL A 877 -20.27 14.77 -4.91
N ALA A 878 -19.93 15.96 -5.42
CA ALA A 878 -20.63 16.57 -6.55
C ALA A 878 -20.36 15.76 -7.82
N ASP A 879 -21.41 15.19 -8.41
CA ASP A 879 -21.32 14.34 -9.59
C ASP A 879 -21.09 15.15 -10.87
N LYS A 880 -20.41 14.55 -11.86
CA LYS A 880 -20.17 15.17 -13.18
C LYS A 880 -21.43 15.52 -13.97
N ASP A 881 -22.59 14.94 -13.64
CA ASP A 881 -23.88 15.31 -14.24
C ASP A 881 -24.43 16.65 -13.68
N SER A 882 -23.76 17.29 -12.72
CA SER A 882 -24.17 18.56 -12.13
C SER A 882 -24.04 19.72 -13.11
N THR A 883 -25.03 20.60 -13.13
CA THR A 883 -25.01 21.89 -13.85
C THR A 883 -25.22 23.05 -12.88
N PRO A 884 -24.94 24.32 -13.26
CA PRO A 884 -25.20 25.49 -12.43
C PRO A 884 -26.67 25.64 -11.97
N GLU A 885 -27.61 25.04 -12.70
CA GLU A 885 -29.05 25.02 -12.42
C GLU A 885 -29.48 23.78 -11.62
N LYS A 886 -28.74 22.67 -11.74
CA LYS A 886 -29.06 21.39 -11.12
C LYS A 886 -27.81 20.72 -10.54
N LEU A 887 -27.59 20.91 -9.24
CA LEU A 887 -26.55 20.21 -8.50
C LEU A 887 -26.97 18.79 -8.16
N ILE A 888 -26.05 17.84 -8.34
CA ILE A 888 -26.28 16.40 -8.15
C ILE A 888 -25.17 15.84 -7.25
N PHE A 889 -25.55 15.20 -6.14
CA PHE A 889 -24.60 14.65 -5.18
C PHE A 889 -24.69 13.13 -5.07
N ASN A 890 -23.58 12.43 -5.29
CA ASN A 890 -23.46 10.99 -5.09
C ASN A 890 -23.07 10.69 -3.63
N ARG A 891 -23.74 9.73 -2.97
CA ARG A 891 -23.28 9.22 -1.67
C ARG A 891 -22.04 8.34 -1.86
N THR A 892 -20.90 8.81 -1.37
CA THR A 892 -19.65 8.04 -1.35
C THR A 892 -19.71 6.91 -0.34
N VAL A 893 -20.00 7.24 0.93
CA VAL A 893 -20.02 6.26 2.03
C VAL A 893 -20.82 6.80 3.23
N THR A 894 -21.42 5.90 4.02
CA THR A 894 -22.10 6.27 5.29
C THR A 894 -21.11 6.64 6.38
N LEU A 895 -21.56 7.38 7.41
CA LEU A 895 -20.70 7.79 8.53
C LEU A 895 -20.23 6.62 9.42
N ARG A 896 -20.95 5.49 9.40
CA ARG A 896 -20.68 4.28 10.19
C ARG A 896 -21.14 3.05 9.43
N ASP A 897 -20.56 1.89 9.75
CA ASP A 897 -21.01 0.59 9.26
C ASP A 897 -22.41 0.24 9.78
N ASN A 898 -23.30 -0.20 8.89
CA ASN A 898 -24.68 -0.58 9.23
C ASN A 898 -24.81 -2.01 9.83
N TYR A 899 -23.74 -2.55 10.42
CA TYR A 899 -23.58 -3.97 10.80
C TYR A 899 -24.59 -4.53 11.83
N GLY A 900 -25.48 -3.69 12.37
CA GLY A 900 -26.51 -4.07 13.35
C GLY A 900 -27.98 -3.93 12.89
N LYS A 901 -28.25 -3.59 11.62
CA LYS A 901 -29.64 -3.41 11.12
C LYS A 901 -30.22 -4.59 10.33
N ALA A 902 -29.39 -5.48 9.79
CA ALA A 902 -29.85 -6.65 9.02
C ALA A 902 -30.34 -7.83 9.90
N THR A 903 -30.34 -7.68 11.23
CA THR A 903 -30.67 -8.71 12.22
C THR A 903 -31.69 -8.24 13.27
N LYS A 904 -32.63 -7.38 12.88
CA LYS A 904 -33.79 -6.98 13.70
C LYS A 904 -35.07 -6.91 12.89
#